data_AF-A0A4R8RRG6-F1
#
_entry.id   AF-A0A4R8RRG6-F1
#
_cell.length_a   1.000
_cell.length_b   1.000
_cell.length_c   1.000
_cell.angle_alpha   90.00
_cell.angle_beta   90.00
_cell.angle_gamma   90.00
#
_symmetry.space_group_name_H-M   'P 1'
#
loop_
_entity.id
_entity.type
_entity.pdbx_description
1 polymer ?
#
loop_
_entity_poly.entity_id
_entity_poly.type
_entity_poly.pdbx_seq_one_letter_code
_entity_poly.pdbx_strand_id
1 'polypeptide(L)'
;MAVLKGSAVFTAIVSLGAIAVPAAATVPATITPEFLETAGNNSLFTRWRPRSHYQAPHSWMNDPCGAVWDPKTETYHLHYQYHPNHVNWGNVSWGHAVSKDLFHWTDVRDWANDSAVSLASGRYPSGPLSMFTGTTQPVNIEGKNDGTLLTFATGIHALPTNWKQPYIAGTEVQAMLTSTDGGNTWEELATVISGPPEGWNVTGWRDPSFFPSAELDSLLQCNEPHYYMVLGSGLKTGDVPATLPGAARPGFIGPRIPLYSAPASNLTEWTFLGALWEPAANQSLGEPDVTGSYGYNFEVSSFFNLPIGNGSEKAWFVSMGAEGGNTTQHWKEQWALWNRGTVAPRTNGSIEFTPSSGGALDWGISYAQATWADTPNNNRRIMWGWANDDINSDFALTTSKQFGYQGTMNLPMELFIKETEGVANCGEQVDGSHCIETADGHTAQTLGLRPLPDVIEKLREGAQVTEYDVGALEDAEAKLCADLGTSYELTATLSDFSGPAGIVVAQSPDDAERTTILFDPAADEISVVRSKSSLLPNFNNKTFVGHFQPYEIRDKAGNTTAAEALNFHVVVDGSLLEIWVNERFALTARVYPSRNDSTGLSFFAGDAAQPCGKATWGDVKVWSGLANAWPERPADTSVPLVWDTAEQTNNYTWWAGY
;
A
#
# COMPACT_ATOMS: atom_id res chain seq x y z
N MET A 1 5.34 -59.58 -38.23
CA MET A 1 4.03 -60.11 -38.66
C MET A 1 3.03 -59.72 -37.60
N ALA A 2 2.13 -58.81 -37.96
CA ALA A 2 1.19 -58.13 -37.07
C ALA A 2 0.03 -59.04 -36.65
N VAL A 3 -0.54 -58.80 -35.46
CA VAL A 3 -1.93 -59.13 -35.15
C VAL A 3 -2.56 -57.94 -34.42
N LEU A 4 -3.40 -57.22 -35.17
CA LEU A 4 -4.37 -56.21 -34.72
C LEU A 4 -5.66 -56.89 -34.26
N LYS A 5 -6.23 -56.46 -33.12
CA LYS A 5 -7.67 -56.41 -32.78
C LYS A 5 -7.79 -55.33 -31.69
N GLY A 6 -8.51 -54.21 -31.79
CA GLY A 6 -9.72 -53.90 -32.54
C GLY A 6 -10.93 -53.95 -31.59
N SER A 7 -11.18 -52.89 -30.82
CA SER A 7 -12.46 -52.65 -30.12
C SER A 7 -12.82 -51.17 -30.17
N ALA A 8 -14.08 -50.91 -30.51
CA ALA A 8 -14.63 -49.66 -31.02
C ALA A 8 -14.83 -48.57 -29.95
N VAL A 9 -14.58 -47.32 -30.34
CA VAL A 9 -15.02 -46.11 -29.63
C VAL A 9 -16.36 -45.67 -30.23
N PHE A 10 -17.41 -45.62 -29.41
CA PHE A 10 -18.68 -45.00 -29.76
C PHE A 10 -18.49 -43.47 -29.75
N THR A 11 -18.51 -42.84 -30.93
CA THR A 11 -18.58 -41.37 -31.05
C THR A 11 -20.03 -40.95 -30.86
N ALA A 12 -20.36 -40.42 -29.68
CA ALA A 12 -21.59 -39.66 -29.48
C ALA A 12 -21.38 -38.27 -30.10
N ILE A 13 -22.02 -38.00 -31.24
CA ILE A 13 -22.09 -36.66 -31.82
C ILE A 13 -23.06 -35.85 -30.95
N VAL A 14 -22.51 -35.08 -30.02
CA VAL A 14 -23.25 -34.01 -29.36
C VAL A 14 -23.29 -32.84 -30.34
N SER A 15 -24.47 -32.58 -30.91
CA SER A 15 -24.75 -31.36 -31.63
C SER A 15 -24.66 -30.18 -30.64
N LEU A 16 -23.50 -29.52 -30.59
CA LEU A 16 -23.36 -28.19 -30.02
C LEU A 16 -24.21 -27.23 -30.86
N GLY A 17 -25.43 -26.98 -30.40
CA GLY A 17 -26.13 -25.77 -30.80
C GLY A 17 -25.24 -24.60 -30.39
N ALA A 18 -24.80 -23.80 -31.36
CA ALA A 18 -24.10 -22.56 -31.09
C ALA A 18 -25.03 -21.68 -30.23
N ILE A 19 -24.81 -21.69 -28.92
CA ILE A 19 -25.35 -20.65 -28.05
C ILE A 19 -24.70 -19.37 -28.57
N ALA A 20 -25.51 -18.48 -29.14
CA ALA A 20 -25.05 -17.15 -29.50
C ALA A 20 -24.51 -16.53 -28.21
N VAL A 21 -23.18 -16.45 -28.09
CA VAL A 21 -22.55 -15.61 -27.08
C VAL A 21 -23.03 -14.20 -27.38
N PRO A 22 -23.76 -13.54 -26.46
CA PRO A 22 -24.16 -12.16 -26.67
C PRO A 22 -22.88 -11.36 -26.97
N ALA A 23 -22.87 -10.61 -28.07
CA ALA A 23 -21.79 -9.66 -28.30
C ALA A 23 -21.71 -8.76 -27.06
N ALA A 24 -20.53 -8.64 -26.46
CA ALA A 24 -20.32 -7.75 -25.31
C ALA A 24 -20.88 -6.38 -25.69
N ALA A 25 -21.78 -5.84 -24.86
CA ALA A 25 -22.33 -4.52 -25.10
C ALA A 25 -21.16 -3.53 -25.16
N THR A 26 -21.10 -2.73 -26.22
CA THR A 26 -20.08 -1.70 -26.35
C THR A 26 -20.19 -0.75 -25.17
N VAL A 27 -19.10 -0.59 -24.39
CA VAL A 27 -19.07 0.36 -23.27
C VAL A 27 -19.30 1.78 -23.82
N PRO A 28 -20.31 2.51 -23.34
CA PRO A 28 -20.61 3.85 -23.84
C PRO A 28 -19.51 4.84 -23.46
N ALA A 29 -19.37 5.92 -24.24
CA ALA A 29 -18.41 6.99 -23.93
C ALA A 29 -18.74 7.73 -22.63
N THR A 30 -19.99 7.70 -22.20
CA THR A 30 -20.42 8.14 -20.87
C THR A 30 -21.17 6.98 -20.22
N ILE A 31 -20.63 6.50 -19.11
CA ILE A 31 -21.28 5.49 -18.29
C ILE A 31 -22.33 6.19 -17.44
N THR A 32 -23.58 5.71 -17.47
CA THR A 32 -24.65 6.22 -16.61
C THR A 32 -24.96 5.23 -15.49
N PRO A 33 -25.64 5.65 -14.41
CA PRO A 33 -26.12 4.71 -13.39
C PRO A 33 -26.96 3.56 -13.98
N GLU A 34 -27.81 3.84 -14.96
CA GLU A 34 -28.67 2.83 -15.61
C GLU A 34 -27.86 1.81 -16.42
N PHE A 35 -26.74 2.25 -17.03
CA PHE A 35 -25.83 1.32 -17.68
C PHE A 35 -25.19 0.39 -16.65
N LEU A 36 -24.69 0.92 -15.52
CA LEU A 36 -24.08 0.10 -14.47
C LEU A 36 -25.06 -0.91 -13.87
N GLU A 37 -26.34 -0.60 -13.75
CA GLU A 37 -27.33 -1.57 -13.24
C GLU A 37 -27.48 -2.81 -14.12
N THR A 38 -27.17 -2.69 -15.41
CA THR A 38 -27.36 -3.78 -16.40
C THR A 38 -26.04 -4.33 -16.96
N ALA A 39 -24.92 -3.71 -16.60
CA ALA A 39 -23.59 -4.12 -17.01
C ALA A 39 -23.24 -5.52 -16.48
N GLY A 40 -22.76 -6.39 -17.37
CA GLY A 40 -22.40 -7.76 -17.04
C GLY A 40 -21.07 -7.87 -16.29
N ASN A 41 -20.77 -9.07 -15.78
CA ASN A 41 -19.47 -9.34 -15.16
C ASN A 41 -18.32 -9.01 -16.13
N ASN A 42 -17.25 -8.43 -15.61
CA ASN A 42 -16.03 -8.04 -16.34
C ASN A 42 -16.25 -7.03 -17.48
N SER A 43 -17.46 -6.51 -17.69
CA SER A 43 -17.77 -5.61 -18.81
C SER A 43 -17.03 -4.27 -18.76
N LEU A 44 -16.48 -3.90 -17.59
CA LEU A 44 -15.72 -2.69 -17.34
C LEU A 44 -14.27 -2.97 -16.94
N PHE A 45 -13.75 -4.17 -17.22
CA PHE A 45 -12.44 -4.62 -16.79
C PHE A 45 -11.30 -3.66 -17.17
N THR A 46 -11.35 -3.05 -18.35
CA THR A 46 -10.30 -2.12 -18.80
C THR A 46 -10.65 -0.65 -18.58
N ARG A 47 -11.85 -0.31 -18.09
CA ARG A 47 -12.37 1.07 -18.12
C ARG A 47 -11.57 2.01 -17.23
N TRP A 48 -11.21 1.55 -16.04
CA TRP A 48 -10.53 2.31 -14.98
C TRP A 48 -9.29 1.59 -14.43
N ARG A 49 -8.86 0.52 -15.09
CA ARG A 49 -7.80 -0.35 -14.60
C ARG A 49 -6.42 0.29 -14.83
N PRO A 50 -5.59 0.43 -13.77
CA PRO A 50 -4.20 0.85 -13.93
C PRO A 50 -3.43 -0.10 -14.85
N ARG A 51 -2.49 0.42 -15.63
CA ARG A 51 -1.64 -0.37 -16.55
C ARG A 51 -0.15 -0.28 -16.24
N SER A 52 0.24 0.76 -15.53
CA SER A 52 1.61 1.12 -15.20
C SER A 52 1.96 0.79 -13.73
N HIS A 53 1.10 0.04 -13.05
CA HIS A 53 1.26 -0.36 -11.66
C HIS A 53 1.29 -1.87 -11.50
N TYR A 54 1.88 -2.33 -10.39
CA TYR A 54 1.82 -3.72 -10.00
C TYR A 54 0.41 -4.09 -9.57
N GLN A 55 -0.19 -5.08 -10.23
CA GLN A 55 -1.56 -5.52 -9.97
C GLN A 55 -1.71 -7.01 -10.29
N ALA A 56 -2.58 -7.72 -9.56
CA ALA A 56 -3.01 -9.07 -9.92
C ALA A 56 -3.61 -9.12 -11.34
N PRO A 57 -3.52 -10.24 -12.08
CA PRO A 57 -4.00 -10.31 -13.45
C PRO A 57 -5.51 -10.07 -13.56
N HIS A 58 -6.29 -10.44 -12.55
CA HIS A 58 -7.74 -10.21 -12.46
C HIS A 58 -8.15 -10.47 -11.00
N SER A 59 -9.43 -10.36 -10.68
CA SER A 59 -9.98 -10.73 -9.36
C SER A 59 -9.44 -9.88 -8.20
N TRP A 60 -9.76 -10.25 -6.97
CA TRP A 60 -9.43 -9.49 -5.77
C TRP A 60 -7.98 -9.68 -5.34
N MET A 61 -7.32 -8.58 -4.97
CA MET A 61 -6.00 -8.56 -4.36
C MET A 61 -5.88 -7.48 -3.28
N ASN A 62 -4.95 -7.69 -2.34
CA ASN A 62 -4.57 -6.70 -1.33
C ASN A 62 -3.07 -6.72 -1.02
N ASP A 63 -2.69 -6.89 0.25
CA ASP A 63 -1.38 -6.67 0.83
C ASP A 63 -0.21 -7.15 -0.03
N PRO A 64 0.83 -6.32 -0.21
CA PRO A 64 2.10 -6.78 -0.74
C PRO A 64 2.75 -7.77 0.23
N CYS A 65 3.22 -8.89 -0.31
CA CYS A 65 3.78 -10.00 0.44
C CYS A 65 5.17 -10.37 -0.10
N GLY A 66 6.04 -10.92 0.75
CA GLY A 66 7.22 -11.67 0.32
C GLY A 66 8.17 -10.96 -0.66
N ALA A 67 8.26 -9.62 -0.60
CA ALA A 67 9.14 -8.85 -1.48
C ALA A 67 10.61 -9.17 -1.18
N VAL A 68 11.38 -9.58 -2.20
CA VAL A 68 12.78 -9.98 -2.02
C VAL A 68 13.56 -9.90 -3.33
N TRP A 69 14.86 -9.59 -3.24
CA TRP A 69 15.81 -9.83 -4.33
C TRP A 69 16.41 -11.23 -4.20
N ASP A 70 16.30 -12.04 -5.24
CA ASP A 70 16.96 -13.33 -5.36
C ASP A 70 18.31 -13.17 -6.09
N PRO A 71 19.46 -13.26 -5.39
CA PRO A 71 20.77 -13.12 -6.00
C PRO A 71 21.19 -14.32 -6.85
N LYS A 72 20.53 -15.48 -6.72
CA LYS A 72 20.83 -16.65 -7.56
C LYS A 72 20.25 -16.52 -8.95
N THR A 73 19.06 -15.91 -9.07
CA THR A 73 18.41 -15.67 -10.37
C THR A 73 18.55 -14.23 -10.87
N GLU A 74 19.08 -13.34 -10.03
CA GLU A 74 19.16 -11.90 -10.25
C GLU A 74 17.78 -11.29 -10.53
N THR A 75 16.79 -11.63 -9.70
CA THR A 75 15.38 -11.27 -9.93
C THR A 75 14.73 -10.70 -8.68
N TYR A 76 13.90 -9.68 -8.85
CA TYR A 76 12.98 -9.21 -7.83
C TYR A 76 11.73 -10.08 -7.81
N HIS A 77 11.32 -10.53 -6.64
CA HIS A 77 10.07 -11.23 -6.41
C HIS A 77 9.14 -10.29 -5.63
N LEU A 78 7.88 -10.24 -6.04
CA LEU A 78 6.81 -9.62 -5.26
C LEU A 78 5.60 -10.56 -5.25
N HIS A 79 5.05 -10.78 -4.07
CA HIS A 79 3.80 -11.49 -3.90
C HIS A 79 2.71 -10.53 -3.46
N TYR A 80 1.47 -11.00 -3.50
CA TYR A 80 0.31 -10.26 -3.04
C TYR A 80 -0.75 -11.24 -2.55
N GLN A 81 -1.50 -10.88 -1.53
CA GLN A 81 -2.69 -11.64 -1.17
C GLN A 81 -3.70 -11.61 -2.33
N TYR A 82 -4.30 -12.78 -2.62
CA TYR A 82 -5.01 -13.04 -3.86
C TYR A 82 -6.19 -14.01 -3.69
N HIS A 83 -7.33 -13.68 -4.32
CA HIS A 83 -8.51 -14.54 -4.38
C HIS A 83 -8.99 -14.68 -5.85
N PRO A 84 -8.47 -15.67 -6.59
CA PRO A 84 -8.83 -15.88 -7.99
C PRO A 84 -10.34 -16.08 -8.19
N ASN A 85 -10.86 -15.62 -9.33
CA ASN A 85 -12.25 -15.71 -9.76
C ASN A 85 -13.29 -15.02 -8.85
N HIS A 86 -12.84 -14.22 -7.88
CA HIS A 86 -13.69 -13.49 -6.95
C HIS A 86 -13.31 -12.01 -6.91
N VAL A 87 -14.22 -11.16 -6.45
CA VAL A 87 -13.98 -9.70 -6.37
C VAL A 87 -14.00 -9.18 -4.94
N ASN A 88 -14.02 -10.09 -3.96
CA ASN A 88 -13.94 -9.77 -2.55
C ASN A 88 -12.95 -10.69 -1.81
N TRP A 89 -12.57 -10.25 -0.61
CA TRP A 89 -11.72 -11.02 0.29
C TRP A 89 -12.35 -12.39 0.64
N GLY A 90 -11.51 -13.43 0.65
CA GLY A 90 -11.87 -14.80 1.00
C GLY A 90 -10.81 -15.77 0.52
N ASN A 91 -10.75 -16.98 1.11
CA ASN A 91 -9.85 -18.05 0.69
C ASN A 91 -8.43 -17.59 0.29
N VAL A 92 -7.84 -16.71 1.10
CA VAL A 92 -6.71 -15.88 0.66
C VAL A 92 -5.50 -16.77 0.38
N SER A 93 -4.97 -16.64 -0.84
CA SER A 93 -3.72 -17.24 -1.31
C SER A 93 -2.70 -16.15 -1.61
N TRP A 94 -1.45 -16.49 -1.93
CA TRP A 94 -0.51 -15.51 -2.49
C TRP A 94 -0.40 -15.66 -4.01
N GLY A 95 -0.64 -14.59 -4.75
CA GLY A 95 -0.20 -14.45 -6.14
C GLY A 95 1.27 -14.02 -6.21
N HIS A 96 1.94 -14.28 -7.34
CA HIS A 96 3.39 -14.07 -7.48
C HIS A 96 3.79 -13.60 -8.88
N ALA A 97 4.60 -12.54 -8.93
CA ALA A 97 5.29 -12.13 -10.13
C ALA A 97 6.76 -11.76 -9.86
N VAL A 98 7.51 -11.66 -10.94
CA VAL A 98 8.95 -11.37 -10.92
C VAL A 98 9.30 -10.21 -11.84
N SER A 99 10.38 -9.50 -11.52
CA SER A 99 10.88 -8.37 -12.31
C SER A 99 12.41 -8.30 -12.29
N LYS A 100 13.00 -7.66 -13.31
CA LYS A 100 14.43 -7.30 -13.35
C LYS A 100 14.70 -5.84 -12.98
N ASP A 101 13.68 -5.00 -12.97
CA ASP A 101 13.80 -3.54 -12.84
C ASP A 101 12.74 -2.90 -11.93
N LEU A 102 11.99 -3.73 -11.17
CA LEU A 102 10.89 -3.33 -10.29
C LEU A 102 9.70 -2.64 -11.00
N PHE A 103 9.68 -2.61 -12.33
CA PHE A 103 8.62 -1.98 -13.12
C PHE A 103 7.98 -2.93 -14.14
N HIS A 104 8.79 -3.63 -14.94
CA HIS A 104 8.29 -4.62 -15.89
C HIS A 104 8.16 -5.96 -15.16
N TRP A 105 6.93 -6.47 -15.08
CA TRP A 105 6.60 -7.68 -14.34
C TRP A 105 6.11 -8.80 -15.24
N THR A 106 6.49 -10.01 -14.87
CA THR A 106 6.02 -11.26 -15.47
C THR A 106 5.44 -12.14 -14.37
N ASP A 107 4.20 -12.61 -14.54
CA ASP A 107 3.57 -13.56 -13.63
C ASP A 107 4.38 -14.86 -13.57
N VAL A 108 4.59 -15.39 -12.36
CA VAL A 108 5.26 -16.69 -12.22
C VAL A 108 4.31 -17.80 -12.62
N ARG A 109 4.79 -18.72 -13.47
CA ARG A 109 4.02 -19.67 -14.28
C ARG A 109 3.24 -19.00 -15.40
N ASP A 110 2.06 -18.45 -15.14
CA ASP A 110 1.22 -17.80 -16.15
C ASP A 110 0.22 -16.84 -15.48
N TRP A 111 -0.28 -15.86 -16.23
CA TRP A 111 -1.33 -14.94 -15.78
C TRP A 111 -2.72 -15.55 -15.85
N ALA A 112 -2.90 -16.63 -16.63
CA ALA A 112 -4.21 -17.21 -16.91
C ALA A 112 -4.77 -18.02 -15.73
N ASN A 113 -6.03 -17.75 -15.38
CA ASN A 113 -6.75 -18.42 -14.29
C ASN A 113 -6.03 -18.25 -12.94
N ASP A 114 -5.86 -19.32 -12.19
CA ASP A 114 -5.17 -19.34 -10.90
C ASP A 114 -3.67 -19.70 -11.03
N SER A 115 -3.12 -19.68 -12.24
CA SER A 115 -1.72 -20.08 -12.47
C SER A 115 -0.71 -19.23 -11.71
N ALA A 116 -1.04 -17.96 -11.42
CA ALA A 116 -0.19 -17.05 -10.66
C ALA A 116 -0.15 -17.36 -9.14
N VAL A 117 -0.99 -18.25 -8.57
CA VAL A 117 -1.00 -18.46 -7.10
C VAL A 117 0.20 -19.27 -6.59
N SER A 118 1.22 -18.52 -6.17
CA SER A 118 2.27 -18.81 -5.18
C SER A 118 1.98 -19.86 -4.11
N LEU A 119 1.34 -19.37 -3.06
CA LEU A 119 1.00 -20.08 -1.83
C LEU A 119 -0.52 -20.22 -1.75
N ALA A 120 -1.04 -21.37 -2.18
CA ALA A 120 -2.48 -21.64 -2.14
C ALA A 120 -2.96 -21.90 -0.70
N SER A 121 -4.08 -21.29 -0.33
CA SER A 121 -4.85 -21.66 0.86
C SER A 121 -5.29 -23.13 0.79
N GLY A 122 -5.46 -23.76 1.95
CA GLY A 122 -5.90 -25.17 2.04
C GLY A 122 -4.84 -26.20 1.60
N ARG A 123 -3.74 -25.78 0.97
CA ARG A 123 -2.63 -26.66 0.58
C ARG A 123 -1.72 -27.01 1.76
N TYR A 124 -1.53 -26.06 2.67
CA TYR A 124 -0.55 -26.15 3.75
C TYR A 124 -1.24 -26.45 5.09
N PRO A 125 -0.76 -27.43 5.88
CA PRO A 125 -1.22 -27.67 7.25
C PRO A 125 -1.33 -26.43 8.13
N SER A 126 -0.43 -25.45 7.98
CA SER A 126 -0.45 -24.18 8.72
C SER A 126 -1.53 -23.19 8.25
N GLY A 127 -2.09 -23.37 7.06
CA GLY A 127 -3.02 -22.43 6.44
C GLY A 127 -4.22 -23.11 5.79
N PRO A 128 -5.01 -23.90 6.55
CA PRO A 128 -6.11 -24.67 5.99
C PRO A 128 -7.26 -23.81 5.44
N LEU A 129 -7.42 -22.57 5.91
CA LEU A 129 -8.45 -21.64 5.41
C LEU A 129 -7.87 -20.50 4.56
N SER A 130 -6.74 -19.93 4.95
CA SER A 130 -6.13 -18.78 4.28
C SER A 130 -4.66 -18.63 4.62
N MET A 131 -3.92 -17.96 3.74
CA MET A 131 -2.53 -17.55 3.89
C MET A 131 -2.43 -16.02 3.83
N PHE A 132 -2.25 -15.41 4.99
CA PHE A 132 -2.11 -13.97 5.17
C PHE A 132 -0.67 -13.50 4.92
N THR A 133 -0.44 -12.22 5.13
CA THR A 133 0.80 -11.50 4.80
C THR A 133 2.01 -12.08 5.54
N GLY A 134 3.18 -11.78 4.99
CA GLY A 134 4.46 -12.28 5.46
C GLY A 134 5.61 -11.76 4.61
N THR A 135 6.83 -12.08 5.03
CA THR A 135 8.06 -11.60 4.40
C THR A 135 8.96 -12.75 3.99
N THR A 136 9.88 -12.46 3.06
CA THR A 136 10.81 -13.44 2.48
C THR A 136 12.23 -12.91 2.56
N GLN A 137 13.21 -13.78 2.84
CA GLN A 137 14.64 -13.47 2.78
C GLN A 137 15.35 -14.52 1.90
N PRO A 138 16.43 -14.15 1.19
CA PRO A 138 17.19 -15.06 0.34
C PRO A 138 18.20 -15.87 1.16
N VAL A 139 17.71 -16.62 2.15
CA VAL A 139 18.49 -17.47 3.05
C VAL A 139 17.82 -18.81 3.27
N ASN A 140 18.60 -19.81 3.66
CA ASN A 140 18.08 -21.09 4.15
C ASN A 140 17.78 -21.04 5.67
N ILE A 141 17.42 -22.19 6.24
CA ILE A 141 17.07 -22.31 7.68
C ILE A 141 18.24 -22.02 8.64
N GLU A 142 19.48 -21.98 8.13
CA GLU A 142 20.69 -21.64 8.88
C GLU A 142 21.16 -20.21 8.56
N GLY A 143 20.27 -19.36 8.04
CA GLY A 143 20.55 -17.94 7.77
C GLY A 143 21.57 -17.71 6.66
N LYS A 144 21.94 -18.75 5.90
CA LYS A 144 22.93 -18.68 4.82
C LYS A 144 22.26 -18.46 3.49
N ASN A 145 22.82 -17.56 2.70
CA ASN A 145 22.42 -17.39 1.30
C ASN A 145 23.06 -18.49 0.43
N ASP A 146 22.29 -19.53 0.13
CA ASP A 146 22.64 -20.61 -0.80
C ASP A 146 21.72 -20.64 -2.03
N GLY A 147 20.97 -19.55 -2.24
CA GLY A 147 19.95 -19.44 -3.28
C GLY A 147 18.61 -20.10 -2.92
N THR A 148 18.39 -20.39 -1.64
CA THR A 148 17.09 -20.68 -1.05
C THR A 148 16.34 -19.38 -0.74
N LEU A 149 15.03 -19.35 -0.99
CA LEU A 149 14.12 -18.35 -0.46
C LEU A 149 13.41 -18.93 0.76
N LEU A 150 13.44 -18.22 1.87
CA LEU A 150 12.75 -18.57 3.10
C LEU A 150 11.69 -17.52 3.41
N THR A 151 10.46 -17.98 3.62
CA THR A 151 9.30 -17.14 3.86
C THR A 151 8.69 -17.48 5.21
N PHE A 152 8.33 -16.44 5.95
CA PHE A 152 7.38 -16.57 7.05
C PHE A 152 6.07 -15.90 6.64
N ALA A 153 4.95 -16.57 6.86
CA ALA A 153 3.61 -16.08 6.52
C ALA A 153 2.62 -16.45 7.63
N THR A 154 1.57 -15.64 7.79
CA THR A 154 0.52 -15.99 8.76
C THR A 154 -0.47 -16.98 8.16
N GLY A 155 -0.62 -18.14 8.78
CA GLY A 155 -1.62 -19.12 8.42
C GLY A 155 -2.86 -19.10 9.30
N ILE A 156 -4.01 -19.31 8.66
CA ILE A 156 -5.33 -19.10 9.26
C ILE A 156 -6.05 -20.44 9.43
N HIS A 157 -6.37 -20.75 10.68
CA HIS A 157 -7.06 -21.97 11.10
C HIS A 157 -8.53 -21.76 11.46
N ALA A 158 -8.95 -20.53 11.74
CA ALA A 158 -10.34 -20.19 12.05
C ALA A 158 -10.71 -18.82 11.50
N LEU A 159 -11.99 -18.63 11.17
CA LEU A 159 -12.55 -17.37 10.72
C LEU A 159 -13.96 -17.20 11.29
N PRO A 160 -14.44 -15.96 11.51
CA PRO A 160 -13.74 -14.69 11.24
C PRO A 160 -12.64 -14.36 12.26
N THR A 161 -11.61 -13.63 11.82
CA THR A 161 -10.66 -12.94 12.69
C THR A 161 -10.83 -11.44 12.50
N ASN A 162 -10.99 -10.69 13.59
CA ASN A 162 -11.15 -9.25 13.55
C ASN A 162 -10.79 -8.65 14.91
N TRP A 163 -10.11 -7.51 14.93
CA TRP A 163 -9.68 -6.87 16.17
C TRP A 163 -10.83 -6.51 17.12
N LYS A 164 -12.04 -6.29 16.60
CA LYS A 164 -13.27 -5.99 17.36
C LYS A 164 -13.90 -7.21 18.03
N GLN A 165 -13.52 -8.43 17.63
CA GLN A 165 -14.12 -9.68 18.12
C GLN A 165 -13.22 -10.40 19.13
N PRO A 166 -13.76 -11.30 19.98
CA PRO A 166 -12.93 -12.17 20.81
C PRO A 166 -11.94 -12.98 19.95
N TYR A 167 -10.67 -13.01 20.35
CA TYR A 167 -9.67 -13.78 19.62
C TYR A 167 -9.84 -15.27 19.88
N ILE A 168 -9.91 -16.06 18.81
CA ILE A 168 -9.96 -17.52 18.91
C ILE A 168 -8.51 -18.01 18.96
N ALA A 169 -8.10 -18.61 20.08
CA ALA A 169 -6.74 -19.11 20.25
C ALA A 169 -6.36 -20.12 19.15
N GLY A 170 -5.16 -19.97 18.58
CA GLY A 170 -4.67 -20.79 17.47
C GLY A 170 -5.21 -20.41 16.09
N THR A 171 -5.94 -19.29 15.97
CA THR A 171 -6.44 -18.82 14.67
C THR A 171 -5.33 -18.41 13.73
N GLU A 172 -4.39 -17.60 14.23
CA GLU A 172 -3.28 -17.05 13.45
C GLU A 172 -1.97 -17.70 13.95
N VAL A 173 -1.33 -18.45 13.05
CA VAL A 173 -0.04 -19.12 13.29
C VAL A 173 1.01 -18.62 12.31
N GLN A 174 2.30 -18.71 12.65
CA GLN A 174 3.37 -18.27 11.76
C GLN A 174 4.00 -19.50 11.09
N ALA A 175 3.70 -19.66 9.81
CA ALA A 175 4.20 -20.71 8.93
C ALA A 175 5.60 -20.36 8.42
N MET A 176 6.45 -21.37 8.24
CA MET A 176 7.77 -21.28 7.65
C MET A 176 7.77 -22.09 6.36
N LEU A 177 8.01 -21.42 5.22
CA LEU A 177 7.98 -22.01 3.89
C LEU A 177 9.31 -21.76 3.18
N THR A 178 9.68 -22.67 2.27
CA THR A 178 10.90 -22.55 1.50
C THR A 178 10.69 -22.81 0.01
N SER A 179 11.50 -22.14 -0.81
CA SER A 179 11.64 -22.41 -2.24
C SER A 179 13.11 -22.53 -2.60
N THR A 180 13.45 -23.56 -3.38
CA THR A 180 14.81 -23.83 -3.87
C THR A 180 14.94 -23.70 -5.39
N ASP A 181 13.82 -23.42 -6.07
CA ASP A 181 13.68 -23.35 -7.53
C ASP A 181 13.38 -21.94 -8.04
N GLY A 182 13.77 -20.91 -7.27
CA GLY A 182 13.57 -19.50 -7.62
C GLY A 182 12.12 -19.04 -7.45
N GLY A 183 11.41 -19.54 -6.43
CA GLY A 183 10.04 -19.14 -6.11
C GLY A 183 8.95 -19.79 -6.97
N ASN A 184 9.29 -20.76 -7.84
CA ASN A 184 8.31 -21.45 -8.69
C ASN A 184 7.43 -22.40 -7.87
N THR A 185 8.03 -23.09 -6.91
CA THR A 185 7.32 -23.97 -5.98
C THR A 185 7.76 -23.73 -4.54
N TRP A 186 6.87 -24.05 -3.61
CA TRP A 186 7.04 -23.83 -2.19
C TRP A 186 6.69 -25.08 -1.39
N GLU A 187 7.47 -25.32 -0.34
CA GLU A 187 7.30 -26.39 0.63
C GLU A 187 7.14 -25.79 2.04
N GLU A 188 6.15 -26.26 2.81
CA GLU A 188 6.05 -25.91 4.22
C GLU A 188 7.06 -26.73 5.02
N LEU A 189 7.86 -26.05 5.83
CA LEU A 189 8.85 -26.67 6.72
C LEU A 189 8.27 -26.89 8.12
N ALA A 190 7.57 -25.90 8.66
CA ALA A 190 7.00 -25.95 10.01
C ALA A 190 6.00 -24.82 10.26
N THR A 191 5.19 -24.99 11.30
CA THR A 191 4.61 -23.87 12.06
C THR A 191 5.58 -23.50 13.18
N VAL A 192 6.24 -22.34 13.10
CA VAL A 192 7.29 -21.95 14.06
C VAL A 192 6.77 -21.19 15.28
N ILE A 193 5.63 -20.52 15.15
CA ILE A 193 4.95 -19.81 16.24
C ILE A 193 3.47 -20.16 16.14
N SER A 194 2.96 -20.97 17.07
CA SER A 194 1.59 -21.50 17.01
C SER A 194 0.52 -20.58 17.63
N GLY A 195 0.93 -19.43 18.18
CA GLY A 195 0.00 -18.48 18.78
C GLY A 195 0.71 -17.40 19.61
N PRO A 196 -0.08 -16.50 20.24
CA PRO A 196 0.46 -15.45 21.10
C PRO A 196 1.06 -16.02 22.39
N PRO A 197 1.93 -15.26 23.08
CA PRO A 197 2.45 -15.61 24.40
C PRO A 197 1.34 -15.91 25.41
N GLU A 198 1.64 -16.78 26.38
CA GLU A 198 0.66 -17.14 27.42
C GLU A 198 0.15 -15.90 28.16
N GLY A 199 -1.17 -15.84 28.35
CA GLY A 199 -1.84 -14.73 29.04
C GLY A 199 -2.14 -13.50 28.18
N TRP A 200 -1.67 -13.45 26.92
CA TRP A 200 -2.01 -12.36 26.00
C TRP A 200 -3.39 -12.55 25.38
N ASN A 201 -4.32 -11.64 25.69
CA ASN A 201 -5.60 -11.53 25.00
C ASN A 201 -5.47 -10.55 23.82
N VAL A 202 -5.20 -11.07 22.63
CA VAL A 202 -4.77 -10.26 21.49
C VAL A 202 -5.94 -9.73 20.64
N THR A 203 -5.69 -8.66 19.89
CA THR A 203 -6.56 -8.16 18.81
C THR A 203 -6.30 -8.88 17.49
N GLY A 204 -5.06 -9.31 17.28
CA GLY A 204 -4.55 -10.01 16.12
C GLY A 204 -3.12 -10.49 16.40
N TRP A 205 -2.61 -11.40 15.59
CA TRP A 205 -1.31 -12.03 15.76
C TRP A 205 -0.73 -12.47 14.40
N ARG A 206 -0.36 -11.49 13.58
CA ARG A 206 -0.12 -11.74 12.15
C ARG A 206 1.01 -10.89 11.54
N ASP A 207 1.23 -11.10 10.26
CA ASP A 207 2.09 -10.34 9.35
C ASP A 207 3.58 -10.33 9.75
N PRO A 208 4.25 -11.50 9.77
CA PRO A 208 5.63 -11.61 10.19
C PRO A 208 6.58 -10.88 9.24
N SER A 209 7.31 -9.91 9.79
CA SER A 209 8.42 -9.21 9.15
C SER A 209 9.73 -9.60 9.81
N PHE A 210 10.53 -10.44 9.13
CA PHE A 210 11.80 -10.93 9.68
C PHE A 210 13.03 -10.37 8.96
N PHE A 211 14.07 -10.07 9.73
CA PHE A 211 15.28 -9.38 9.26
C PHE A 211 16.48 -9.66 10.18
N PRO A 212 17.73 -9.66 9.65
CA PRO A 212 18.94 -9.70 10.47
C PRO A 212 19.26 -8.30 11.03
N SER A 213 19.92 -8.21 12.19
CA SER A 213 20.32 -6.91 12.76
C SER A 213 21.51 -6.99 13.73
N ALA A 214 22.69 -6.60 13.25
CA ALA A 214 23.91 -6.57 14.07
C ALA A 214 23.82 -5.54 15.21
N GLU A 215 23.09 -4.44 15.01
CA GLU A 215 22.86 -3.45 16.05
C GLU A 215 22.01 -4.00 17.19
N LEU A 216 20.99 -4.80 16.89
CA LEU A 216 20.20 -5.49 17.92
C LEU A 216 21.01 -6.61 18.59
N ASP A 217 21.84 -7.35 17.83
CA ASP A 217 22.75 -8.34 18.40
C ASP A 217 23.66 -7.71 19.46
N SER A 218 24.23 -6.54 19.15
CA SER A 218 25.08 -5.78 20.06
C SER A 218 24.32 -5.26 21.28
N LEU A 219 23.08 -4.77 21.12
CA LEU A 219 22.26 -4.27 22.22
C LEU A 219 21.84 -5.39 23.19
N LEU A 220 21.55 -6.58 22.64
CA LEU A 220 21.15 -7.76 23.39
C LEU A 220 22.33 -8.63 23.86
N GLN A 221 23.56 -8.26 23.49
CA GLN A 221 24.79 -8.99 23.83
C GLN A 221 24.75 -10.45 23.35
N CYS A 222 24.27 -10.66 22.12
CA CYS A 222 24.20 -11.99 21.51
C CYS A 222 25.61 -12.55 21.26
N ASN A 223 25.79 -13.85 21.44
CA ASN A 223 27.09 -14.52 21.24
C ASN A 223 27.32 -14.96 19.79
N GLU A 224 26.30 -14.86 18.94
CA GLU A 224 26.32 -15.11 17.51
C GLU A 224 25.35 -14.14 16.81
N PRO A 225 25.36 -14.04 15.46
CA PRO A 225 24.39 -13.23 14.74
C PRO A 225 22.97 -13.78 14.89
N HIS A 226 21.97 -12.91 15.02
CA HIS A 226 20.56 -13.30 15.10
C HIS A 226 19.72 -12.73 13.94
N TYR A 227 18.57 -13.36 13.73
CA TYR A 227 17.43 -12.77 13.06
C TYR A 227 16.38 -12.34 14.08
N TYR A 228 15.63 -11.33 13.71
CA TYR A 228 14.53 -10.78 14.47
C TYR A 228 13.25 -10.84 13.64
N MET A 229 12.11 -10.92 14.30
CA MET A 229 10.81 -10.91 13.67
C MET A 229 9.86 -10.02 14.46
N VAL A 230 9.21 -9.10 13.77
CA VAL A 230 8.10 -8.32 14.31
C VAL A 230 6.77 -8.79 13.72
N LEU A 231 5.71 -8.67 14.51
CA LEU A 231 4.33 -9.00 14.11
C LEU A 231 3.43 -7.75 14.27
N GLY A 232 2.30 -7.72 13.56
CA GLY A 232 1.18 -6.84 13.86
C GLY A 232 0.28 -7.43 14.95
N SER A 233 -0.04 -6.64 15.99
CA SER A 233 -0.87 -7.09 17.10
C SER A 233 -1.48 -5.93 17.90
N GLY A 234 -2.11 -6.28 19.03
CA GLY A 234 -2.69 -5.41 20.03
C GLY A 234 -3.28 -6.24 21.17
N LEU A 235 -3.67 -5.59 22.26
CA LEU A 235 -4.12 -6.24 23.49
C LEU A 235 -5.48 -5.73 23.97
N LYS A 236 -6.22 -6.62 24.61
CA LYS A 236 -7.53 -6.40 25.21
C LYS A 236 -7.48 -6.65 26.72
N THR A 237 -8.29 -5.93 27.49
CA THR A 237 -8.46 -6.15 28.94
C THR A 237 -9.47 -7.26 29.26
N GLY A 238 -10.14 -7.85 28.26
CA GLY A 238 -11.22 -8.83 28.43
C GLY A 238 -12.07 -8.94 27.16
N ASP A 239 -13.36 -9.29 27.32
CA ASP A 239 -14.31 -9.34 26.21
C ASP A 239 -14.61 -7.93 25.67
N VAL A 240 -14.38 -7.73 24.38
CA VAL A 240 -14.78 -6.52 23.66
C VAL A 240 -16.24 -6.67 23.23
N PRO A 241 -17.09 -5.63 23.38
CA PRO A 241 -18.47 -5.69 22.92
C PRO A 241 -18.56 -6.01 21.42
N ALA A 242 -19.41 -6.98 21.04
CA ALA A 242 -19.66 -7.34 19.64
C ALA A 242 -20.21 -6.17 18.79
N THR A 243 -20.86 -5.20 19.44
CA THR A 243 -21.25 -3.93 18.86
C THR A 243 -20.69 -2.80 19.73
N LEU A 244 -19.90 -1.90 19.13
CA LEU A 244 -19.31 -0.78 19.84
C LEU A 244 -20.36 0.33 20.06
N PRO A 245 -20.49 0.91 21.27
CA PRO A 245 -21.45 1.97 21.54
C PRO A 245 -20.95 3.34 21.05
N GLY A 246 -21.40 3.76 19.86
CA GLY A 246 -20.98 5.03 19.28
C GLY A 246 -19.47 5.05 19.00
N ALA A 247 -18.78 6.14 19.39
CA ALA A 247 -17.33 6.27 19.22
C ALA A 247 -16.49 5.63 20.35
N ALA A 248 -17.12 5.19 21.45
CA ALA A 248 -16.40 4.62 22.58
C ALA A 248 -16.00 3.16 22.30
N ARG A 249 -14.71 2.83 22.47
CA ARG A 249 -14.19 1.46 22.35
C ARG A 249 -13.56 0.99 23.66
N PRO A 250 -14.36 0.64 24.68
CA PRO A 250 -13.83 0.10 25.94
C PRO A 250 -13.31 -1.32 25.74
N GLY A 251 -12.36 -1.75 26.58
CA GLY A 251 -11.87 -3.13 26.59
C GLY A 251 -10.55 -3.36 25.84
N PHE A 252 -9.94 -2.31 25.29
CA PHE A 252 -8.63 -2.37 24.64
C PHE A 252 -7.54 -1.76 25.53
N ILE A 253 -6.37 -2.40 25.55
CA ILE A 253 -5.15 -1.88 26.16
C ILE A 253 -4.40 -1.02 25.14
N GLY A 254 -4.29 -1.50 23.89
CA GLY A 254 -3.69 -0.80 22.77
C GLY A 254 -2.96 -1.73 21.81
N PRO A 255 -2.52 -1.21 20.65
CA PRO A 255 -1.82 -2.01 19.66
C PRO A 255 -0.40 -2.36 20.14
N ARG A 256 0.20 -3.39 19.55
CA ARG A 256 1.50 -3.93 19.95
C ARG A 256 2.31 -4.30 18.72
N ILE A 257 3.63 -4.12 18.82
CA ILE A 257 4.60 -4.75 17.92
C ILE A 257 5.36 -5.82 18.72
N PRO A 258 4.92 -7.08 18.74
CA PRO A 258 5.67 -8.20 19.31
C PRO A 258 7.03 -8.34 18.63
N LEU A 259 8.05 -8.73 19.40
CA LEU A 259 9.39 -9.00 18.90
C LEU A 259 9.85 -10.40 19.29
N TYR A 260 10.37 -11.11 18.30
CA TYR A 260 10.98 -12.42 18.42
C TYR A 260 12.43 -12.37 17.95
N SER A 261 13.24 -13.31 18.43
CA SER A 261 14.61 -13.52 17.95
C SER A 261 14.93 -15.00 17.77
N ALA A 262 15.71 -15.32 16.75
CA ALA A 262 16.25 -16.65 16.48
C ALA A 262 17.76 -16.55 16.18
N PRO A 263 18.60 -17.46 16.68
CA PRO A 263 19.99 -17.55 16.24
C PRO A 263 20.06 -17.73 14.73
N ALA A 264 20.96 -17.02 14.05
CA ALA A 264 21.08 -17.14 12.59
C ALA A 264 21.40 -18.57 12.15
N SER A 265 22.06 -19.37 12.99
CA SER A 265 22.34 -20.78 12.73
C SER A 265 21.11 -21.70 12.76
N ASN A 266 19.96 -21.25 13.29
CA ASN A 266 18.74 -22.05 13.39
C ASN A 266 17.47 -21.16 13.41
N LEU A 267 16.93 -20.87 12.23
CA LEU A 267 15.70 -20.07 12.05
C LEU A 267 14.40 -20.85 12.32
N THR A 268 14.49 -22.07 12.85
CA THR A 268 13.31 -22.86 13.25
C THR A 268 12.89 -22.61 14.71
N GLU A 269 13.75 -21.96 15.50
CA GLU A 269 13.53 -21.72 16.93
C GLU A 269 13.47 -20.22 17.25
N TRP A 270 12.25 -19.72 17.45
CA TRP A 270 12.00 -18.31 17.74
C TRP A 270 11.66 -18.09 19.22
N THR A 271 12.40 -17.20 19.86
CA THR A 271 12.18 -16.80 21.25
C THR A 271 11.45 -15.47 21.32
N PHE A 272 10.33 -15.42 22.04
CA PHE A 272 9.63 -14.16 22.31
C PHE A 272 10.43 -13.30 23.28
N LEU A 273 10.73 -12.05 22.89
CA LEU A 273 11.46 -11.10 23.73
C LEU A 273 10.52 -10.17 24.50
N GLY A 274 9.32 -9.91 24.00
CA GLY A 274 8.40 -8.90 24.53
C GLY A 274 7.79 -8.08 23.39
N ALA A 275 6.98 -7.07 23.71
CA ALA A 275 6.64 -6.06 22.71
C ALA A 275 7.77 -5.04 22.59
N LEU A 276 8.20 -4.80 21.35
CA LEU A 276 9.09 -3.71 20.99
C LEU A 276 8.46 -2.37 21.35
N TRP A 277 7.15 -2.23 21.10
CA TRP A 277 6.41 -1.00 21.36
C TRP A 277 4.99 -1.26 21.83
N GLU A 278 4.53 -0.45 22.79
CA GLU A 278 3.31 -0.65 23.57
C GLU A 278 2.49 0.64 23.79
N PRO A 279 2.04 1.33 22.73
CA PRO A 279 1.17 2.50 22.90
C PRO A 279 -0.17 2.11 23.55
N ALA A 280 -0.81 3.10 24.17
CA ALA A 280 -2.17 2.96 24.68
C ALA A 280 -3.18 2.91 23.53
N ALA A 281 -4.35 2.32 23.79
CA ALA A 281 -5.43 2.23 22.81
C ALA A 281 -5.85 3.62 22.32
N ASN A 282 -5.86 3.77 20.99
CA ASN A 282 -6.18 4.98 20.25
C ASN A 282 -5.31 6.20 20.62
N GLN A 283 -4.11 5.95 21.14
CA GLN A 283 -3.11 6.98 21.33
C GLN A 283 -2.61 7.49 19.98
N SER A 284 -2.07 8.70 19.97
CA SER A 284 -1.34 9.31 18.87
C SER A 284 -0.02 9.87 19.43
N LEU A 285 1.00 10.08 18.58
CA LEU A 285 2.26 10.71 19.05
C LEU A 285 2.01 12.15 19.50
N GLY A 286 1.30 12.89 18.66
CA GLY A 286 0.81 14.24 18.90
C GLY A 286 -0.66 14.33 18.52
N GLU A 287 -1.06 15.42 17.89
CA GLU A 287 -2.43 15.55 17.39
C GLU A 287 -2.71 14.49 16.31
N PRO A 288 -3.85 13.77 16.36
CA PRO A 288 -4.13 12.67 15.42
C PRO A 288 -4.24 13.07 13.95
N ASP A 289 -4.76 14.27 13.65
CA ASP A 289 -4.85 14.77 12.26
C ASP A 289 -3.48 15.18 11.69
N VAL A 290 -2.44 15.18 12.54
CA VAL A 290 -1.07 15.59 12.22
C VAL A 290 -0.11 14.40 12.21
N THR A 291 -0.29 13.47 13.16
CA THR A 291 0.63 12.34 13.38
C THR A 291 -0.01 10.96 13.19
N GLY A 292 -1.32 10.92 12.94
CA GLY A 292 -2.10 9.69 12.81
C GLY A 292 -2.47 9.06 14.15
N SER A 293 -3.58 8.33 14.17
CA SER A 293 -3.97 7.54 15.34
C SER A 293 -3.40 6.13 15.27
N TYR A 294 -2.80 5.66 16.37
CA TYR A 294 -2.35 4.27 16.49
C TYR A 294 -3.51 3.28 16.59
N GLY A 295 -4.75 3.75 16.81
CA GLY A 295 -5.92 2.88 16.83
C GLY A 295 -5.79 1.77 17.89
N TYR A 296 -6.22 0.57 17.54
CA TYR A 296 -6.41 -0.52 18.50
C TYR A 296 -5.66 -1.80 18.14
N ASN A 297 -5.28 -1.95 16.86
CA ASN A 297 -4.54 -3.08 16.33
C ASN A 297 -3.54 -2.59 15.28
N PHE A 298 -2.34 -3.15 15.28
CA PHE A 298 -1.38 -2.97 14.20
C PHE A 298 -1.40 -4.14 13.23
N GLU A 299 -1.14 -3.83 11.97
CA GLU A 299 -1.00 -4.77 10.84
C GLU A 299 0.29 -4.43 10.08
N VAL A 300 0.86 -5.42 9.37
CA VAL A 300 2.02 -5.27 8.48
C VAL A 300 3.16 -4.45 9.10
N SER A 301 3.47 -4.73 10.37
CA SER A 301 4.49 -3.97 11.10
C SER A 301 5.89 -4.29 10.58
N SER A 302 6.71 -3.27 10.39
CA SER A 302 8.14 -3.41 10.08
C SER A 302 8.99 -2.61 11.07
N PHE A 303 10.22 -3.06 11.29
CA PHE A 303 11.20 -2.39 12.13
C PHE A 303 12.56 -2.37 11.44
N PHE A 304 13.13 -1.18 11.24
CA PHE A 304 14.36 -1.02 10.47
C PHE A 304 15.11 0.25 10.91
N ASN A 305 16.34 0.41 10.43
CA ASN A 305 17.08 1.66 10.56
C ASN A 305 17.48 2.19 9.18
N LEU A 306 17.67 3.50 9.10
CA LEU A 306 18.09 4.21 7.89
C LEU A 306 19.36 5.02 8.19
N PRO A 307 20.32 5.09 7.25
CA PRO A 307 21.52 5.90 7.44
C PRO A 307 21.18 7.40 7.48
N ILE A 308 21.86 8.14 8.36
CA ILE A 308 21.78 9.60 8.43
C ILE A 308 22.90 10.19 7.55
N GLY A 309 22.51 10.96 6.54
CA GLY A 309 23.42 11.54 5.56
C GLY A 309 24.36 10.48 4.96
N ASN A 310 25.65 10.82 4.85
CA ASN A 310 26.70 9.91 4.41
C ASN A 310 27.51 9.29 5.58
N GLY A 311 27.00 9.42 6.81
CA GLY A 311 27.68 8.96 8.02
C GLY A 311 27.46 7.48 8.33
N SER A 312 28.08 7.00 9.41
CA SER A 312 27.80 5.68 9.98
C SER A 312 26.62 5.67 10.96
N GLU A 313 26.10 6.85 11.31
CA GLU A 313 24.96 7.00 12.21
C GLU A 313 23.67 6.58 11.49
N LYS A 314 22.75 6.00 12.25
CA LYS A 314 21.46 5.54 11.75
C LYS A 314 20.35 5.96 12.70
N ALA A 315 19.17 6.22 12.16
CA ALA A 315 17.95 6.39 12.96
C ALA A 315 17.05 5.15 12.83
N TRP A 316 16.39 4.78 13.92
CA TRP A 316 15.44 3.68 13.97
C TRP A 316 14.04 4.13 13.60
N PHE A 317 13.34 3.27 12.86
CA PHE A 317 11.99 3.48 12.38
C PHE A 317 11.13 2.23 12.57
N VAL A 318 9.86 2.45 12.91
CA VAL A 318 8.79 1.47 12.71
C VAL A 318 7.84 1.99 11.63
N SER A 319 7.27 1.07 10.86
CA SER A 319 6.12 1.33 9.98
C SER A 319 5.02 0.32 10.26
N MET A 320 3.76 0.72 10.10
CA MET A 320 2.61 -0.14 10.37
C MET A 320 1.33 0.37 9.74
N GLY A 321 0.41 -0.55 9.47
CA GLY A 321 -1.01 -0.24 9.41
C GLY A 321 -1.60 -0.15 10.82
N ALA A 322 -2.46 0.81 11.10
CA ALA A 322 -3.18 0.96 12.37
C ALA A 322 -4.69 0.97 12.16
N GLU A 323 -5.44 0.16 12.91
CA GLU A 323 -6.88 -0.02 12.74
C GLU A 323 -7.73 0.63 13.85
N GLY A 324 -8.84 1.25 13.45
CA GLY A 324 -9.90 1.74 14.33
C GLY A 324 -9.81 3.19 14.79
N GLY A 325 -8.83 3.95 14.31
CA GLY A 325 -8.49 5.30 14.82
C GLY A 325 -8.94 6.47 13.95
N ASN A 326 -10.12 6.45 13.33
CA ASN A 326 -10.56 7.53 12.44
C ASN A 326 -10.74 8.88 13.16
N THR A 327 -10.58 9.97 12.41
CA THR A 327 -10.79 11.35 12.85
C THR A 327 -11.82 12.05 11.97
N THR A 328 -12.05 13.35 12.19
CA THR A 328 -12.91 14.16 11.32
C THR A 328 -12.29 14.41 9.96
N GLN A 329 -10.96 14.54 9.86
CA GLN A 329 -10.26 14.78 8.60
C GLN A 329 -9.84 13.48 7.91
N HIS A 330 -9.61 12.41 8.68
CA HIS A 330 -9.28 11.08 8.20
C HIS A 330 -10.39 10.09 8.55
N TRP A 331 -11.40 10.02 7.68
CA TRP A 331 -12.64 9.27 7.94
C TRP A 331 -12.51 7.75 7.81
N LYS A 332 -11.42 7.23 7.23
CA LYS A 332 -11.11 5.79 7.21
C LYS A 332 -10.61 5.37 8.59
N GLU A 333 -10.98 4.17 9.02
CA GLU A 333 -10.48 3.58 10.28
C GLU A 333 -9.05 3.05 10.16
N GLN A 334 -8.45 3.06 8.97
CA GLN A 334 -7.15 2.45 8.67
C GLN A 334 -6.12 3.54 8.37
N TRP A 335 -5.05 3.60 9.16
CA TRP A 335 -3.95 4.54 8.96
C TRP A 335 -2.67 3.83 8.53
N ALA A 336 -2.00 4.36 7.51
CA ALA A 336 -0.65 3.95 7.13
C ALA A 336 0.37 4.85 7.83
N LEU A 337 1.11 4.34 8.80
CA LEU A 337 1.92 5.17 9.72
C LEU A 337 3.38 4.78 9.77
N TRP A 338 4.21 5.75 10.18
CA TRP A 338 5.59 5.53 10.55
C TRP A 338 5.97 6.33 11.80
N ASN A 339 6.96 5.84 12.54
CA ASN A 339 7.58 6.58 13.64
C ASN A 339 9.10 6.41 13.63
N ARG A 340 9.83 7.50 13.84
CA ARG A 340 11.25 7.52 14.21
C ARG A 340 11.36 7.43 15.72
N GLY A 341 12.40 6.78 16.24
CA GLY A 341 12.61 6.71 17.68
C GLY A 341 13.98 6.22 18.10
N THR A 342 14.11 6.00 19.41
CA THR A 342 15.30 5.40 20.03
C THR A 342 15.02 3.97 20.46
N VAL A 343 16.06 3.15 20.55
CA VAL A 343 15.98 1.74 20.94
C VAL A 343 16.88 1.52 22.15
N ALA A 344 16.34 0.89 23.19
CA ALA A 344 17.08 0.61 24.42
C ALA A 344 16.74 -0.77 25.00
N PRO A 345 17.71 -1.47 25.63
CA PRO A 345 17.43 -2.71 26.33
C PRO A 345 16.65 -2.45 27.63
N ARG A 346 15.73 -3.36 27.95
CA ARG A 346 15.02 -3.39 29.23
C ARG A 346 15.71 -4.33 30.21
N THR A 347 15.44 -4.14 31.51
CA THR A 347 16.00 -4.96 32.60
C THR A 347 15.60 -6.44 32.54
N ASN A 348 14.50 -6.76 31.84
CA ASN A 348 14.02 -8.13 31.64
C ASN A 348 14.68 -8.83 30.43
N GLY A 349 15.65 -8.21 29.76
CA GLY A 349 16.32 -8.77 28.58
C GLY A 349 15.62 -8.52 27.24
N SER A 350 14.48 -7.81 27.24
CA SER A 350 13.81 -7.35 26.02
C SER A 350 14.39 -6.01 25.51
N ILE A 351 13.86 -5.50 24.40
CA ILE A 351 14.17 -4.14 23.92
C ILE A 351 12.91 -3.30 23.77
N GLU A 352 13.07 -2.00 23.93
CA GLU A 352 12.04 -0.97 23.81
C GLU A 352 12.34 -0.02 22.67
N PHE A 353 11.34 0.28 21.86
CA PHE A 353 11.32 1.41 20.95
C PHE A 353 10.52 2.56 21.55
N THR A 354 11.14 3.73 21.66
CA THR A 354 10.49 4.97 22.12
C THR A 354 10.39 5.95 20.95
N PRO A 355 9.17 6.23 20.43
CA PRO A 355 9.00 7.16 19.31
C PRO A 355 9.32 8.60 19.71
N SER A 356 9.93 9.35 18.79
CA SER A 356 10.30 10.75 18.93
C SER A 356 9.69 11.66 17.85
N SER A 357 9.38 11.11 16.69
CA SER A 357 8.63 11.78 15.62
C SER A 357 7.87 10.74 14.80
N GLY A 358 6.87 11.15 14.03
CA GLY A 358 6.10 10.25 13.17
C GLY A 358 5.05 10.97 12.34
N GLY A 359 4.39 10.22 11.48
CA GLY A 359 3.36 10.72 10.59
C GLY A 359 2.80 9.60 9.71
N ALA A 360 2.08 9.98 8.66
CA ALA A 360 1.54 9.03 7.71
C ALA A 360 2.58 8.64 6.64
N LEU A 361 2.56 7.38 6.21
CA LEU A 361 3.21 6.90 4.99
C LEU A 361 2.38 7.22 3.75
N ASP A 362 1.05 7.28 3.92
CA ASP A 362 0.08 7.73 2.92
C ASP A 362 -1.13 8.31 3.66
N TRP A 363 -1.57 9.50 3.26
CA TRP A 363 -2.72 10.20 3.86
C TRP A 363 -4.08 9.82 3.24
N GLY A 364 -4.07 8.95 2.23
CA GLY A 364 -5.21 8.60 1.41
C GLY A 364 -5.72 7.19 1.66
N ILE A 365 -5.91 6.43 0.58
CA ILE A 365 -6.50 5.09 0.61
C ILE A 365 -5.46 3.95 0.69
N SER A 366 -4.17 4.25 0.56
CA SER A 366 -3.15 3.22 0.58
C SER A 366 -2.94 2.65 1.98
N TYR A 367 -2.82 1.33 2.10
CA TYR A 367 -2.63 0.63 3.35
C TYR A 367 -1.67 -0.57 3.19
N ALA A 368 -1.43 -1.30 4.28
CA ALA A 368 -0.62 -2.52 4.30
C ALA A 368 0.81 -2.32 3.76
N GLN A 369 1.46 -1.24 4.17
CA GLN A 369 2.80 -0.91 3.68
C GLN A 369 3.85 -1.93 4.15
N ALA A 370 4.35 -2.74 3.21
CA ALA A 370 5.42 -3.69 3.45
C ALA A 370 6.76 -3.10 2.99
N THR A 371 7.79 -3.21 3.84
CA THR A 371 9.14 -2.69 3.54
C THR A 371 10.19 -3.78 3.52
N TRP A 372 11.23 -3.61 2.70
CA TRP A 372 12.31 -4.59 2.56
C TRP A 372 13.61 -3.91 2.06
N ALA A 373 14.74 -4.60 2.20
CA ALA A 373 16.05 -4.07 1.80
C ALA A 373 16.43 -4.53 0.40
N ASP A 374 16.62 -3.58 -0.51
CA ASP A 374 17.08 -3.81 -1.88
C ASP A 374 18.60 -4.00 -1.91
N THR A 375 19.04 -5.23 -1.64
CA THR A 375 20.46 -5.56 -1.46
C THR A 375 21.37 -5.21 -2.66
N PRO A 376 20.95 -5.33 -3.94
CA PRO A 376 21.74 -4.85 -5.09
C PRO A 376 22.02 -3.35 -5.12
N ASN A 377 21.10 -2.54 -4.58
CA ASN A 377 21.15 -1.08 -4.68
C ASN A 377 21.52 -0.46 -3.34
N ASN A 378 22.70 -0.82 -2.82
CA ASN A 378 23.27 -0.31 -1.57
C ASN A 378 22.35 -0.46 -0.35
N ASN A 379 21.50 -1.50 -0.33
CA ASN A 379 20.50 -1.73 0.71
C ASN A 379 19.51 -0.56 0.88
N ARG A 380 19.15 0.15 -0.20
CA ARG A 380 18.04 1.12 -0.12
C ARG A 380 16.79 0.42 0.41
N ARG A 381 16.02 1.11 1.26
CA ARG A 381 14.79 0.57 1.84
C ARG A 381 13.65 0.85 0.87
N ILE A 382 13.02 -0.20 0.34
CA ILE A 382 11.86 -0.07 -0.55
C ILE A 382 10.59 -0.34 0.24
N MET A 383 9.52 0.39 -0.09
CA MET A 383 8.17 0.21 0.42
C MET A 383 7.19 -0.02 -0.73
N TRP A 384 6.28 -0.96 -0.52
CA TRP A 384 5.09 -1.17 -1.34
C TRP A 384 3.85 -0.95 -0.48
N GLY A 385 2.79 -0.36 -1.04
CA GLY A 385 1.48 -0.21 -0.39
C GLY A 385 0.37 -0.73 -1.30
N TRP A 386 -0.77 -1.06 -0.72
CA TRP A 386 -1.97 -1.49 -1.43
C TRP A 386 -3.04 -0.39 -1.41
N ALA A 387 -3.49 0.01 -2.60
CA ALA A 387 -4.60 0.92 -2.78
C ALA A 387 -5.86 0.12 -3.18
N ASN A 388 -6.82 0.04 -2.28
CA ASN A 388 -8.11 -0.58 -2.58
C ASN A 388 -8.92 0.24 -3.62
N ASP A 389 -9.91 -0.36 -4.26
CA ASP A 389 -10.92 0.40 -4.98
C ASP A 389 -11.88 1.08 -3.99
N ASP A 390 -12.37 2.28 -4.32
CA ASP A 390 -13.14 3.13 -3.39
C ASP A 390 -14.64 3.15 -3.76
N ILE A 391 -15.21 1.95 -3.79
CA ILE A 391 -16.61 1.71 -4.14
C ILE A 391 -17.46 1.87 -2.88
N ASN A 392 -18.58 2.59 -2.99
CA ASN A 392 -19.56 2.71 -1.90
C ASN A 392 -20.11 1.33 -1.55
N SER A 393 -20.28 1.07 -0.25
CA SER A 393 -20.68 -0.25 0.28
C SER A 393 -21.95 -0.81 -0.36
N ASP A 394 -22.91 0.06 -0.67
CA ASP A 394 -24.20 -0.31 -1.26
C ASP A 394 -24.04 -0.88 -2.69
N PHE A 395 -22.93 -0.58 -3.35
CA PHE A 395 -22.61 -0.99 -4.71
C PHE A 395 -21.40 -1.90 -4.80
N ALA A 396 -20.85 -2.36 -3.67
CA ALA A 396 -19.59 -3.12 -3.62
C ALA A 396 -19.67 -4.39 -4.49
N LEU A 397 -20.69 -5.24 -4.29
CA LEU A 397 -20.87 -6.45 -5.08
C LEU A 397 -21.12 -6.15 -6.57
N THR A 398 -22.06 -5.25 -6.88
CA THR A 398 -22.50 -5.01 -8.25
C THR A 398 -21.39 -4.40 -9.09
N THR A 399 -20.75 -3.35 -8.58
CA THR A 399 -19.67 -2.64 -9.27
C THR A 399 -18.41 -3.49 -9.40
N SER A 400 -17.99 -4.18 -8.34
CA SER A 400 -16.78 -4.99 -8.39
C SER A 400 -16.91 -6.15 -9.38
N LYS A 401 -18.10 -6.74 -9.50
CA LYS A 401 -18.33 -7.78 -10.52
C LYS A 401 -18.19 -7.25 -11.95
N GLN A 402 -18.56 -6.00 -12.20
CA GLN A 402 -18.41 -5.37 -13.51
C GLN A 402 -16.95 -5.05 -13.82
N PHE A 403 -16.17 -4.72 -12.78
CA PHE A 403 -14.71 -4.56 -12.90
C PHE A 403 -14.04 -5.91 -13.14
N GLY A 404 -14.46 -6.97 -12.43
CA GLY A 404 -13.81 -8.28 -12.49
C GLY A 404 -12.46 -8.34 -11.79
N TYR A 405 -12.10 -7.27 -11.06
CA TYR A 405 -10.90 -7.18 -10.23
C TYR A 405 -11.16 -6.24 -9.04
N GLN A 406 -10.29 -6.33 -8.02
CA GLN A 406 -10.20 -5.31 -6.98
C GLN A 406 -8.76 -5.11 -6.48
N GLY A 407 -8.38 -3.85 -6.23
CA GLY A 407 -7.10 -3.46 -5.64
C GLY A 407 -5.96 -3.28 -6.64
N THR A 408 -4.96 -2.49 -6.27
CA THR A 408 -3.68 -2.31 -7.00
C THR A 408 -2.59 -1.96 -5.99
N MET A 409 -1.32 -2.16 -6.34
CA MET A 409 -0.22 -1.59 -5.55
C MET A 409 0.10 -0.16 -5.99
N ASN A 410 0.61 0.63 -5.05
CA ASN A 410 1.31 1.87 -5.32
C ASN A 410 2.58 1.64 -6.14
N LEU A 411 3.13 2.70 -6.75
CA LEU A 411 4.52 2.68 -7.19
C LEU A 411 5.46 2.35 -6.01
N PRO A 412 6.57 1.63 -6.25
CA PRO A 412 7.54 1.38 -5.21
C PRO A 412 8.18 2.69 -4.78
N MET A 413 8.32 2.87 -3.46
CA MET A 413 8.92 4.05 -2.87
C MET A 413 10.23 3.71 -2.16
N GLU A 414 11.22 4.59 -2.28
CA GLU A 414 12.40 4.58 -1.42
C GLU A 414 12.08 5.29 -0.10
N LEU A 415 12.39 4.63 1.01
CA LEU A 415 12.40 5.24 2.34
C LEU A 415 13.84 5.64 2.69
N PHE A 416 14.02 6.92 3.04
CA PHE A 416 15.32 7.50 3.38
C PHE A 416 15.14 8.56 4.47
N ILE A 417 16.24 9.14 4.98
CA ILE A 417 16.14 10.29 5.88
C ILE A 417 16.19 11.55 5.02
N LYS A 418 15.08 12.30 4.98
CA LYS A 418 15.00 13.57 4.26
C LYS A 418 15.53 14.68 5.16
N GLU A 419 16.59 15.33 4.71
CA GLU A 419 17.18 16.50 5.38
C GLU A 419 16.81 17.78 4.63
N THR A 420 16.29 18.77 5.35
CA THR A 420 16.03 20.13 4.86
C THR A 420 16.86 21.11 5.67
N GLU A 421 17.84 21.74 5.04
CA GLU A 421 18.74 22.71 5.66
C GLU A 421 18.16 24.13 5.68
N GLY A 422 18.68 24.99 6.57
CA GLY A 422 18.32 26.41 6.61
C GLY A 422 16.94 26.71 7.20
N VAL A 423 16.34 25.75 7.91
CA VAL A 423 15.02 25.90 8.52
C VAL A 423 15.07 26.92 9.66
N ALA A 424 14.24 27.96 9.57
CA ALA A 424 14.16 29.04 10.54
C ALA A 424 13.33 28.65 11.77
N ASN A 425 12.22 27.94 11.56
CA ASN A 425 11.23 27.57 12.55
C ASN A 425 11.19 26.05 12.75
N CYS A 426 12.27 25.48 13.30
CA CYS A 426 12.22 24.10 13.76
C CYS A 426 11.56 24.09 15.16
N GLY A 427 10.23 24.19 15.21
CA GLY A 427 9.44 24.32 16.44
C GLY A 427 9.39 23.04 17.30
N GLU A 428 8.47 22.99 18.29
CA GLU A 428 8.02 21.75 18.96
C GLU A 428 7.21 20.87 17.99
N GLN A 429 7.73 20.64 16.80
CA GLN A 429 7.03 20.02 15.69
C GLN A 429 6.95 18.50 15.92
N VAL A 430 5.84 18.06 16.51
CA VAL A 430 5.52 16.65 16.75
C VAL A 430 5.12 15.94 15.43
N ASP A 431 5.06 16.67 14.31
CA ASP A 431 4.57 16.32 12.98
C ASP A 431 5.65 15.78 12.02
N GLY A 432 6.53 14.91 12.55
CA GLY A 432 7.43 14.10 11.74
C GLY A 432 8.86 14.64 11.59
N SER A 433 9.17 15.84 12.05
CA SER A 433 10.53 16.40 11.94
C SER A 433 11.35 16.24 13.21
N HIS A 434 12.60 15.80 13.07
CA HIS A 434 13.63 15.86 14.10
C HIS A 434 14.61 16.98 13.76
N CYS A 435 14.70 17.97 14.62
CA CYS A 435 15.45 19.19 14.35
C CYS A 435 16.85 19.15 14.95
N ILE A 436 17.84 19.50 14.12
CA ILE A 436 19.24 19.61 14.52
C ILE A 436 19.64 21.08 14.40
N GLU A 437 20.07 21.68 15.51
CA GLU A 437 20.58 23.06 15.52
C GLU A 437 21.91 23.15 14.76
N THR A 438 22.04 24.18 13.91
CA THR A 438 23.22 24.45 13.08
C THR A 438 23.59 25.93 13.17
N ALA A 439 24.77 26.32 12.68
CA ALA A 439 25.22 27.71 12.72
C ALA A 439 24.28 28.67 11.96
N ASP A 440 23.62 28.19 10.91
CA ASP A 440 22.80 28.99 10.00
C ASP A 440 21.28 28.83 10.24
N GLY A 441 20.86 28.09 11.28
CA GLY A 441 19.46 27.78 11.57
C GLY A 441 19.31 26.35 12.06
N HIS A 442 18.42 25.57 11.47
CA HIS A 442 18.26 24.15 11.75
C HIS A 442 18.33 23.32 10.48
N THR A 443 18.68 22.04 10.66
CA THR A 443 18.40 20.98 9.69
C THR A 443 17.24 20.15 10.20
N ALA A 444 16.13 20.13 9.47
CA ALA A 444 15.00 19.27 9.77
C ALA A 444 15.24 17.89 9.14
N GLN A 445 15.12 16.83 9.93
CA GLN A 445 15.21 15.45 9.47
C GLN A 445 13.87 14.74 9.61
N THR A 446 13.31 14.18 8.55
CA THR A 446 12.07 13.39 8.59
C THR A 446 12.21 12.10 7.80
N LEU A 447 11.18 11.24 7.79
CA LEU A 447 11.13 10.13 6.86
C LEU A 447 10.88 10.69 5.45
N GLY A 448 11.88 10.53 4.60
CA GLY A 448 11.77 10.75 3.17
C GLY A 448 11.08 9.58 2.49
N LEU A 449 10.19 9.89 1.56
CA LEU A 449 9.47 8.94 0.73
C LEU A 449 9.33 9.50 -0.68
N ARG A 450 9.90 8.79 -1.66
CA ARG A 450 9.86 9.15 -3.08
C ARG A 450 9.64 7.92 -3.95
N PRO A 451 8.93 8.02 -5.09
CA PRO A 451 8.95 6.96 -6.09
C PRO A 451 10.38 6.63 -6.50
N LEU A 452 10.67 5.36 -6.73
CA LEU A 452 12.01 4.93 -7.12
C LEU A 452 12.44 5.62 -8.43
N PRO A 453 13.55 6.38 -8.45
CA PRO A 453 13.95 7.14 -9.64
C PRO A 453 14.16 6.26 -10.89
N ASP A 454 14.75 5.08 -10.71
CA ASP A 454 14.93 4.07 -11.76
C ASP A 454 13.60 3.50 -12.26
N VAL A 455 12.59 3.35 -11.39
CA VAL A 455 11.23 2.95 -11.82
C VAL A 455 10.52 4.07 -12.56
N ILE A 456 10.71 5.33 -12.16
CA ILE A 456 10.17 6.49 -12.88
C ILE A 456 10.79 6.61 -14.28
N GLU A 457 12.09 6.31 -14.43
CA GLU A 457 12.70 6.20 -15.76
C GLU A 457 12.01 5.15 -16.63
N LYS A 458 11.70 3.97 -16.07
CA LYS A 458 10.93 2.93 -16.76
C LYS A 458 9.50 3.35 -17.09
N LEU A 459 8.82 3.99 -16.14
CA LEU A 459 7.46 4.52 -16.30
C LEU A 459 7.35 5.49 -17.49
N ARG A 460 8.39 6.29 -17.72
CA ARG A 460 8.46 7.28 -18.81
C ARG A 460 8.86 6.69 -20.16
N GLU A 461 9.20 5.39 -20.25
CA GLU A 461 9.61 4.77 -21.51
C GLU A 461 8.50 4.88 -22.58
N GLY A 462 8.78 5.63 -23.65
CA GLY A 462 7.82 5.89 -24.74
C GLY A 462 6.83 7.04 -24.50
N ALA A 463 6.79 7.61 -23.29
CA ALA A 463 5.92 8.72 -22.96
C ALA A 463 6.33 10.02 -23.70
N GLN A 464 5.36 10.86 -24.02
CA GLN A 464 5.60 12.17 -24.62
C GLN A 464 5.65 13.24 -23.53
N VAL A 465 6.75 13.99 -23.45
CA VAL A 465 6.90 15.09 -22.49
C VAL A 465 6.41 16.41 -23.09
N THR A 466 5.60 17.13 -22.34
CA THR A 466 5.17 18.50 -22.65
C THR A 466 5.47 19.40 -21.46
N GLU A 467 6.11 20.53 -21.71
CA GLU A 467 6.36 21.56 -20.69
C GLU A 467 5.34 22.69 -20.88
N TYR A 468 4.81 23.22 -19.78
CA TYR A 468 3.82 24.30 -19.77
C TYR A 468 4.36 25.49 -18.99
N ASP A 469 4.12 26.69 -19.53
CA ASP A 469 4.40 27.95 -18.84
C ASP A 469 3.10 28.45 -18.20
N VAL A 470 2.92 28.14 -16.91
CA VAL A 470 1.72 28.52 -16.13
C VAL A 470 1.92 29.90 -15.49
N GLY A 471 3.05 30.08 -14.79
CA GLY A 471 3.42 31.36 -14.18
C GLY A 471 2.53 31.76 -13.01
N ALA A 472 2.44 33.07 -12.78
CA ALA A 472 1.69 33.64 -11.67
C ALA A 472 0.18 33.67 -11.97
N LEU A 473 -0.61 33.18 -11.02
CA LEU A 473 -2.07 33.22 -11.01
C LEU A 473 -2.53 34.04 -9.80
N GLU A 474 -3.57 34.86 -10.01
CA GLU A 474 -4.25 35.64 -8.97
C GLU A 474 -5.74 35.51 -9.22
N ASP A 475 -6.44 34.79 -8.33
CA ASP A 475 -7.87 34.51 -8.44
C ASP A 475 -8.28 33.98 -9.82
N ALA A 476 -7.45 33.08 -10.36
CA ALA A 476 -7.51 32.65 -11.75
C ALA A 476 -7.24 31.15 -11.90
N GLU A 477 -7.76 30.60 -13.00
CA GLU A 477 -7.51 29.24 -13.46
C GLU A 477 -6.76 29.29 -14.81
N ALA A 478 -5.73 28.45 -14.95
CA ALA A 478 -5.04 28.19 -16.21
C ALA A 478 -5.37 26.77 -16.69
N LYS A 479 -6.17 26.68 -17.76
CA LYS A 479 -6.51 25.40 -18.42
C LYS A 479 -5.42 25.04 -19.42
N LEU A 480 -4.74 23.92 -19.21
CA LEU A 480 -3.56 23.56 -20.00
C LEU A 480 -3.87 22.60 -21.14
N CYS A 481 -4.63 21.55 -20.86
CA CYS A 481 -4.97 20.54 -21.84
C CYS A 481 -6.40 20.04 -21.63
N ALA A 482 -7.12 19.82 -22.73
CA ALA A 482 -8.47 19.26 -22.73
C ALA A 482 -8.48 17.71 -22.83
N ASP A 483 -7.37 17.09 -23.24
CA ASP A 483 -7.24 15.64 -23.42
C ASP A 483 -5.81 15.16 -23.15
N LEU A 484 -5.54 14.74 -21.91
CA LEU A 484 -4.29 14.06 -21.54
C LEU A 484 -4.42 12.53 -21.54
N GLY A 485 -5.63 12.00 -21.77
CA GLY A 485 -5.96 10.62 -21.45
C GLY A 485 -5.97 10.33 -19.94
N THR A 486 -5.80 9.06 -19.59
CA THR A 486 -5.92 8.54 -18.20
C THR A 486 -4.64 7.89 -17.69
N SER A 487 -3.50 8.15 -18.33
CA SER A 487 -2.20 7.56 -17.97
C SER A 487 -1.09 8.58 -18.24
N TYR A 488 -0.70 9.31 -17.20
CA TYR A 488 0.31 10.35 -17.27
C TYR A 488 0.97 10.63 -15.92
N GLU A 489 2.18 11.18 -15.98
CA GLU A 489 2.91 11.73 -14.85
C GLU A 489 2.96 13.26 -14.99
N LEU A 490 2.85 13.97 -13.88
CA LEU A 490 2.91 15.42 -13.79
C LEU A 490 3.90 15.83 -12.68
N THR A 491 4.83 16.73 -13.00
CA THR A 491 5.61 17.47 -12.00
C THR A 491 5.26 18.95 -12.07
N ALA A 492 5.18 19.63 -10.93
CA ALA A 492 4.95 21.07 -10.86
C ALA A 492 5.47 21.65 -9.55
N THR A 493 5.96 22.89 -9.58
CA THR A 493 6.42 23.62 -8.39
C THR A 493 5.50 24.80 -8.09
N LEU A 494 4.99 24.84 -6.87
CA LEU A 494 4.15 25.92 -6.33
C LEU A 494 5.00 26.82 -5.42
N SER A 495 5.03 28.12 -5.70
CA SER A 495 5.72 29.13 -4.89
C SER A 495 4.89 30.42 -4.78
N ASP A 496 5.39 31.39 -4.00
CA ASP A 496 4.81 32.74 -3.86
C ASP A 496 3.30 32.76 -3.57
N PHE A 497 2.85 31.84 -2.72
CA PHE A 497 1.44 31.66 -2.42
C PHE A 497 0.98 32.54 -1.25
N SER A 498 -0.26 33.03 -1.32
CA SER A 498 -0.90 33.82 -0.25
C SER A 498 -2.28 33.30 0.16
N GLY A 499 -2.68 32.15 -0.36
CA GLY A 499 -3.98 31.52 -0.16
C GLY A 499 -4.05 30.16 -0.85
N PRO A 500 -5.24 29.55 -0.91
CA PRO A 500 -5.44 28.24 -1.52
C PRO A 500 -4.98 28.20 -2.98
N ALA A 501 -4.34 27.11 -3.40
CA ALA A 501 -3.91 26.89 -4.79
C ALA A 501 -3.88 25.39 -5.08
N GLY A 502 -3.97 25.00 -6.35
CA GLY A 502 -3.97 23.58 -6.66
C GLY A 502 -3.99 23.19 -8.12
N ILE A 503 -4.14 21.88 -8.30
CA ILE A 503 -4.14 21.17 -9.58
C ILE A 503 -5.50 20.49 -9.74
N VAL A 504 -6.12 20.64 -10.91
CA VAL A 504 -7.36 19.95 -11.27
C VAL A 504 -7.04 18.89 -12.31
N VAL A 505 -7.38 17.64 -12.03
CA VAL A 505 -7.20 16.49 -12.92
C VAL A 505 -8.54 15.87 -13.28
N ALA A 506 -8.56 15.05 -14.33
CA ALA A 506 -9.77 14.39 -14.83
C ALA A 506 -10.94 15.37 -15.06
N GLN A 507 -10.62 16.59 -15.54
CA GLN A 507 -11.61 17.65 -15.73
C GLN A 507 -12.37 17.42 -17.05
N SER A 508 -13.70 17.39 -17.02
CA SER A 508 -14.52 17.39 -18.23
C SER A 508 -14.58 18.79 -18.87
N PRO A 509 -14.83 18.91 -20.19
CA PRO A 509 -14.87 20.21 -20.87
C PRO A 509 -15.88 21.21 -20.27
N ASP A 510 -16.95 20.69 -19.67
CA ASP A 510 -18.03 21.44 -19.03
C ASP A 510 -17.89 21.54 -17.49
N ASP A 511 -16.78 21.06 -16.92
CA ASP A 511 -16.51 21.05 -15.46
C ASP A 511 -17.54 20.26 -14.63
N ALA A 512 -18.29 19.36 -15.28
CA ALA A 512 -19.23 18.45 -14.64
C ALA A 512 -18.51 17.38 -13.81
N GLU A 513 -17.38 16.87 -14.31
CA GLU A 513 -16.48 15.97 -13.58
C GLU A 513 -15.11 16.63 -13.40
N ARG A 514 -14.55 16.52 -12.19
CA ARG A 514 -13.18 16.94 -11.87
C ARG A 514 -12.71 16.39 -10.53
N THR A 515 -11.40 16.26 -10.37
CA THR A 515 -10.74 16.00 -9.08
C THR A 515 -9.77 17.12 -8.78
N THR A 516 -9.83 17.66 -7.57
CA THR A 516 -8.99 18.81 -7.18
C THR A 516 -7.97 18.38 -6.13
N ILE A 517 -6.68 18.53 -6.45
CA ILE A 517 -5.57 18.47 -5.52
C ILE A 517 -5.36 19.90 -5.02
N LEU A 518 -5.61 20.13 -3.73
CA LEU A 518 -5.65 21.45 -3.12
C LEU A 518 -4.59 21.56 -2.03
N PHE A 519 -3.81 22.63 -2.04
CA PHE A 519 -3.02 23.05 -0.89
C PHE A 519 -3.67 24.27 -0.24
N ASP A 520 -3.92 24.20 1.07
CA ASP A 520 -4.41 25.30 1.88
C ASP A 520 -3.35 25.69 2.92
N PRO A 521 -2.60 26.79 2.71
CA PRO A 521 -1.56 27.22 3.65
C PRO A 521 -2.10 27.75 4.98
N ALA A 522 -3.39 28.08 5.08
CA ALA A 522 -3.98 28.51 6.36
C ALA A 522 -4.36 27.33 7.25
N ALA A 523 -4.63 26.17 6.64
CA ALA A 523 -4.96 24.93 7.34
C ALA A 523 -3.74 24.01 7.53
N ASP A 524 -2.61 24.28 6.87
CA ASP A 524 -1.47 23.35 6.77
C ASP A 524 -1.91 22.01 6.17
N GLU A 525 -2.74 22.03 5.11
CA GLU A 525 -3.36 20.83 4.55
C GLU A 525 -3.11 20.69 3.04
N ILE A 526 -2.84 19.46 2.59
CA ILE A 526 -2.99 19.03 1.21
C ILE A 526 -4.19 18.07 1.14
N SER A 527 -5.13 18.36 0.25
CA SER A 527 -6.39 17.63 0.11
C SER A 527 -6.64 17.15 -1.31
N VAL A 528 -7.32 15.99 -1.44
CA VAL A 528 -7.90 15.54 -2.71
C VAL A 528 -9.42 15.61 -2.60
N VAL A 529 -10.00 16.67 -3.18
CA VAL A 529 -11.44 16.93 -3.18
C VAL A 529 -12.10 16.16 -4.32
N ARG A 530 -13.01 15.25 -3.96
CA ARG A 530 -13.60 14.27 -4.90
C ARG A 530 -15.11 14.39 -5.09
N SER A 531 -15.74 15.42 -4.54
CA SER A 531 -17.18 15.65 -4.61
C SER A 531 -17.75 15.72 -6.04
N LYS A 532 -16.89 16.04 -7.02
CA LYS A 532 -17.19 16.05 -8.46
C LYS A 532 -16.39 15.04 -9.29
N SER A 533 -15.69 14.08 -8.69
CA SER A 533 -14.81 13.18 -9.45
C SER A 533 -15.55 12.17 -10.34
N SER A 534 -16.83 11.93 -10.07
CA SER A 534 -17.67 11.06 -10.88
C SER A 534 -19.12 11.52 -10.82
N LEU A 535 -19.84 11.36 -11.93
CA LEU A 535 -21.31 11.46 -11.95
C LEU A 535 -21.99 10.19 -11.41
N LEU A 536 -21.23 9.13 -11.12
CA LEU A 536 -21.76 7.84 -10.68
C LEU A 536 -21.87 7.79 -9.15
N PRO A 537 -23.00 7.35 -8.60
CA PRO A 537 -23.20 7.22 -7.16
C PRO A 537 -22.43 6.01 -6.57
N ASN A 538 -21.87 5.15 -7.42
CA ASN A 538 -21.20 3.91 -7.04
C ASN A 538 -19.90 4.14 -6.27
N PHE A 539 -19.29 5.33 -6.39
CA PHE A 539 -17.96 5.61 -5.84
C PHE A 539 -18.03 6.61 -4.69
N ASN A 540 -17.13 6.43 -3.73
CA ASN A 540 -17.01 7.36 -2.61
C ASN A 540 -16.40 8.68 -3.09
N ASN A 541 -16.97 9.79 -2.64
CA ASN A 541 -16.59 11.14 -3.06
C ASN A 541 -16.04 11.99 -1.91
N LYS A 542 -15.80 11.40 -0.73
CA LYS A 542 -15.22 12.10 0.41
C LYS A 542 -13.81 12.60 0.08
N THR A 543 -13.51 13.79 0.59
CA THR A 543 -12.19 14.39 0.53
C THR A 543 -11.20 13.57 1.36
N PHE A 544 -10.01 13.34 0.83
CA PHE A 544 -8.84 12.94 1.61
C PHE A 544 -8.07 14.18 2.01
N VAL A 545 -7.60 14.24 3.25
CA VAL A 545 -6.89 15.39 3.83
C VAL A 545 -5.63 14.86 4.48
N GLY A 546 -4.49 15.50 4.22
CA GLY A 546 -3.24 15.21 4.91
C GLY A 546 -2.55 16.48 5.37
N HIS A 547 -1.93 16.41 6.55
CA HIS A 547 -1.17 17.51 7.12
C HIS A 547 0.11 17.77 6.32
N PHE A 548 0.34 19.03 5.98
CA PHE A 548 1.56 19.53 5.36
C PHE A 548 1.76 21.00 5.70
N GLN A 549 2.62 21.25 6.69
CA GLN A 549 3.12 22.59 6.98
C GLN A 549 4.45 22.83 6.24
N PRO A 550 4.54 23.81 5.31
CA PRO A 550 5.80 24.17 4.69
C PRO A 550 6.81 24.69 5.71
N TYR A 551 8.08 24.31 5.60
CA TYR A 551 9.13 24.92 6.41
C TYR A 551 9.35 26.39 6.04
N GLU A 552 9.65 27.24 7.03
CA GLU A 552 10.21 28.57 6.76
C GLU A 552 11.71 28.43 6.54
N ILE A 553 12.17 28.74 5.34
CA ILE A 553 13.57 28.62 4.93
C ILE A 553 14.23 29.99 4.96
N ARG A 554 15.42 30.07 5.55
CA ARG A 554 16.26 31.28 5.53
C ARG A 554 16.89 31.47 4.15
N ASP A 555 16.96 32.72 3.71
CA ASP A 555 17.80 33.04 2.56
C ASP A 555 19.29 32.76 2.87
N LYS A 556 20.10 32.56 1.82
CA LYS A 556 21.54 32.28 1.96
C LYS A 556 22.34 33.40 2.65
N ALA A 557 21.77 34.61 2.72
CA ALA A 557 22.38 35.74 3.40
C ALA A 557 21.94 35.86 4.88
N GLY A 558 21.03 34.99 5.34
CA GLY A 558 20.45 34.95 6.67
C GLY A 558 19.52 36.11 7.02
N ASN A 559 19.10 36.94 6.06
CA ASN A 559 18.43 38.22 6.35
C ASN A 559 16.90 38.14 6.31
N THR A 560 16.34 37.17 5.58
CA THR A 560 14.89 36.97 5.42
C THR A 560 14.53 35.48 5.48
N THR A 561 13.25 35.18 5.72
CA THR A 561 12.68 33.83 5.61
C THR A 561 11.55 33.83 4.59
N ALA A 562 11.31 32.69 3.97
CA ALA A 562 10.14 32.43 3.15
C ALA A 562 9.70 30.97 3.32
N ALA A 563 8.40 30.71 3.17
CA ALA A 563 7.89 29.35 3.06
C ALA A 563 8.59 28.61 1.91
N GLU A 564 8.92 27.34 2.13
CA GLU A 564 9.48 26.49 1.07
C GLU A 564 8.50 26.37 -0.10
N ALA A 565 9.05 26.25 -1.31
CA ALA A 565 8.25 25.89 -2.48
C ALA A 565 7.79 24.42 -2.37
N LEU A 566 6.59 24.14 -2.88
CA LEU A 566 6.01 22.80 -2.88
C LEU A 566 6.24 22.17 -4.26
N ASN A 567 7.00 21.08 -4.29
CA ASN A 567 7.26 20.30 -5.49
C ASN A 567 6.31 19.12 -5.53
N PHE A 568 5.28 19.23 -6.36
CA PHE A 568 4.32 18.17 -6.63
C PHE A 568 4.88 17.20 -7.65
N HIS A 569 4.77 15.91 -7.35
CA HIS A 569 4.93 14.80 -8.29
C HIS A 569 3.64 13.99 -8.23
N VAL A 570 2.92 13.92 -9.35
CA VAL A 570 1.58 13.32 -9.45
C VAL A 570 1.58 12.27 -10.55
N VAL A 571 1.05 11.09 -10.26
CA VAL A 571 0.84 10.02 -11.26
C VAL A 571 -0.65 9.72 -11.33
N VAL A 572 -1.19 9.73 -12.54
CA VAL A 572 -2.55 9.27 -12.84
C VAL A 572 -2.44 8.05 -13.74
N ASP A 573 -3.03 6.93 -13.32
CA ASP A 573 -3.06 5.69 -14.11
C ASP A 573 -4.39 4.93 -13.92
N GLY A 574 -5.24 4.98 -14.94
CA GLY A 574 -6.60 4.47 -14.85
C GLY A 574 -7.40 5.25 -13.80
N SER A 575 -7.78 4.59 -12.70
CA SER A 575 -8.39 5.25 -11.54
C SER A 575 -7.42 5.67 -10.45
N LEU A 576 -6.17 5.22 -10.49
CA LEU A 576 -5.22 5.51 -9.42
C LEU A 576 -4.66 6.92 -9.57
N LEU A 577 -4.67 7.68 -8.47
CA LEU A 577 -4.06 8.99 -8.35
C LEU A 577 -3.08 8.94 -7.17
N GLU A 578 -1.79 9.04 -7.45
CA GLU A 578 -0.73 9.11 -6.43
C GLU A 578 -0.08 10.49 -6.45
N ILE A 579 0.15 11.06 -5.27
CA ILE A 579 0.66 12.42 -5.09
C ILE A 579 1.78 12.39 -4.08
N TRP A 580 2.93 12.95 -4.45
CA TRP A 580 4.06 13.20 -3.55
C TRP A 580 4.39 14.69 -3.52
N VAL A 581 4.70 15.21 -2.33
CA VAL A 581 5.13 16.61 -2.15
C VAL A 581 6.40 16.68 -1.30
N ASN A 582 7.42 17.35 -1.85
CA ASN A 582 8.74 17.56 -1.23
C ASN A 582 9.41 16.29 -0.69
N GLU A 583 9.07 15.11 -1.23
CA GLU A 583 9.54 13.79 -0.79
C GLU A 583 9.29 13.51 0.71
N ARG A 584 8.33 14.19 1.35
CA ARG A 584 7.98 14.00 2.77
C ARG A 584 6.47 13.88 3.01
N PHE A 585 5.71 13.77 1.93
CA PHE A 585 4.26 13.65 1.91
C PHE A 585 3.87 12.73 0.78
N ALA A 586 2.94 11.80 1.05
CA ALA A 586 2.26 11.01 0.04
C ALA A 586 0.76 10.92 0.32
N LEU A 587 -0.04 10.92 -0.75
CA LEU A 587 -1.48 10.69 -0.67
C LEU A 587 -1.94 9.94 -1.91
N THR A 588 -2.55 8.79 -1.70
CA THR A 588 -3.15 7.97 -2.76
C THR A 588 -4.66 8.08 -2.77
N ALA A 589 -5.27 8.28 -3.94
CA ALA A 589 -6.71 8.31 -4.10
C ALA A 589 -7.17 7.47 -5.29
N ARG A 590 -8.49 7.24 -5.36
CA ARG A 590 -9.15 6.66 -6.52
C ARG A 590 -10.11 7.67 -7.15
N VAL A 591 -10.09 7.73 -8.48
CA VAL A 591 -10.87 8.65 -9.31
C VAL A 591 -11.54 7.85 -10.44
N TYR A 592 -12.87 7.90 -10.54
CA TYR A 592 -13.63 7.09 -11.52
C TYR A 592 -14.55 7.97 -12.38
N PRO A 593 -14.02 8.80 -13.28
CA PRO A 593 -14.84 9.65 -14.13
C PRO A 593 -15.71 8.76 -15.02
N SER A 594 -16.98 9.11 -15.11
CA SER A 594 -17.97 8.36 -15.88
C SER A 594 -17.81 8.60 -17.39
N ARG A 595 -17.32 9.77 -17.79
CA ARG A 595 -17.15 10.17 -19.19
C ARG A 595 -15.73 9.91 -19.68
N ASN A 596 -15.59 9.59 -20.96
CA ASN A 596 -14.29 9.40 -21.61
C ASN A 596 -13.54 10.72 -21.84
N ASP A 597 -14.25 11.86 -21.87
CA ASP A 597 -13.67 13.18 -22.10
C ASP A 597 -13.27 13.90 -20.80
N SER A 598 -13.45 13.27 -19.63
CA SER A 598 -13.00 13.78 -18.33
C SER A 598 -11.49 13.54 -18.13
N THR A 599 -10.69 14.25 -18.92
CA THR A 599 -9.22 14.04 -19.04
C THR A 599 -8.41 15.33 -19.02
N GLY A 600 -9.06 16.46 -18.73
CA GLY A 600 -8.42 17.76 -18.70
C GLY A 600 -7.54 18.01 -17.48
N LEU A 601 -6.61 18.95 -17.63
CA LEU A 601 -5.67 19.43 -16.61
C LEU A 601 -5.71 20.95 -16.51
N SER A 602 -5.84 21.45 -15.28
CA SER A 602 -5.83 22.88 -14.97
C SER A 602 -5.08 23.18 -13.68
N PHE A 603 -4.61 24.41 -13.55
CA PHE A 603 -3.98 24.96 -12.33
C PHE A 603 -4.76 26.18 -11.86
N PHE A 604 -4.76 26.47 -10.56
CA PHE A 604 -5.45 27.64 -10.03
C PHE A 604 -4.76 28.25 -8.81
N ALA A 605 -5.13 29.49 -8.52
CA ALA A 605 -4.89 30.21 -7.26
C ALA A 605 -6.20 30.87 -6.79
N GLY A 606 -6.44 30.87 -5.48
CA GLY A 606 -7.72 31.21 -4.86
C GLY A 606 -8.62 29.98 -4.69
N ASP A 607 -9.86 30.18 -4.23
CA ASP A 607 -10.89 29.13 -4.28
C ASP A 607 -11.65 29.22 -5.62
N ALA A 608 -12.06 28.07 -6.16
CA ALA A 608 -13.01 28.04 -7.27
C ALA A 608 -14.36 28.74 -6.91
N ALA A 609 -14.65 28.92 -5.61
CA ALA A 609 -15.83 29.61 -5.09
C ALA A 609 -15.56 30.91 -4.28
N GLN A 610 -14.31 31.20 -3.86
CA GLN A 610 -13.92 32.43 -3.13
C GLN A 610 -12.55 32.99 -3.60
N PRO A 611 -12.55 34.11 -4.36
CA PRO A 611 -11.36 34.64 -4.99
C PRO A 611 -10.58 35.56 -4.04
N CYS A 612 -9.74 34.98 -3.19
CA CYS A 612 -8.63 35.71 -2.53
C CYS A 612 -7.38 34.81 -2.45
N GLY A 613 -6.62 34.64 -3.54
CA GLY A 613 -5.38 33.88 -3.52
C GLY A 613 -4.45 34.19 -4.69
N LYS A 614 -3.15 34.27 -4.40
CA LYS A 614 -2.07 34.33 -5.39
C LYS A 614 -1.20 33.10 -5.26
N ALA A 615 -0.64 32.65 -6.37
CA ALA A 615 0.38 31.62 -6.41
C ALA A 615 1.14 31.65 -7.74
N THR A 616 2.39 31.19 -7.75
CA THR A 616 3.19 30.98 -8.95
C THR A 616 3.39 29.49 -9.18
N TRP A 617 3.12 29.04 -10.41
CA TRP A 617 3.37 27.67 -10.85
C TRP A 617 4.54 27.64 -11.85
N GLY A 618 5.59 26.92 -11.49
CA GLY A 618 6.78 26.68 -12.30
C GLY A 618 7.04 25.21 -12.55
N ASP A 619 8.03 24.92 -13.41
CA ASP A 619 8.53 23.56 -13.69
C ASP A 619 7.42 22.53 -14.02
N VAL A 620 6.37 23.01 -14.72
CA VAL A 620 5.21 22.18 -15.06
C VAL A 620 5.56 21.30 -16.25
N LYS A 621 5.68 19.99 -16.01
CA LYS A 621 5.99 18.99 -17.03
C LYS A 621 5.03 17.82 -16.94
N VAL A 622 4.52 17.37 -18.09
CA VAL A 622 3.61 16.24 -18.20
C VAL A 622 4.20 15.20 -19.14
N TRP A 623 4.31 13.95 -18.67
CA TRP A 623 4.64 12.79 -19.49
C TRP A 623 3.37 11.98 -19.75
N SER A 624 2.84 12.04 -20.96
CA SER A 624 1.61 11.32 -21.34
C SER A 624 1.91 10.01 -22.06
N GLY A 625 1.09 8.98 -21.79
CA GLY A 625 1.24 7.66 -22.39
C GLY A 625 2.30 6.79 -21.71
N LEU A 626 2.27 6.71 -20.38
CA LEU A 626 3.22 5.97 -19.54
C LEU A 626 3.37 4.50 -19.96
N ALA A 627 4.53 3.89 -19.73
CA ALA A 627 4.84 2.52 -20.10
C ALA A 627 3.89 1.48 -19.46
N ASN A 628 3.76 0.31 -20.07
CA ASN A 628 2.96 -0.80 -19.54
C ASN A 628 3.81 -1.66 -18.61
N ALA A 629 3.39 -1.81 -17.34
CA ALA A 629 4.09 -2.63 -16.35
C ALA A 629 3.98 -4.14 -16.64
N TRP A 630 3.00 -4.57 -17.45
CA TRP A 630 2.73 -5.98 -17.75
C TRP A 630 2.76 -6.25 -19.26
N PRO A 631 3.94 -6.24 -19.91
CA PRO A 631 4.05 -6.34 -21.37
C PRO A 631 3.58 -7.69 -21.93
N GLU A 632 3.55 -8.74 -21.12
CA GLU A 632 3.14 -10.10 -21.53
C GLU A 632 1.64 -10.36 -21.36
N ARG A 633 0.91 -9.51 -20.61
CA ARG A 633 -0.53 -9.64 -20.42
C ARG A 633 -1.29 -9.01 -21.60
N PRO A 634 -2.41 -9.61 -22.07
CA PRO A 634 -3.37 -8.89 -22.89
C PRO A 634 -4.01 -7.74 -22.08
N ALA A 635 -4.65 -6.79 -22.77
CA ALA A 635 -5.32 -5.68 -22.10
C ALA A 635 -6.47 -6.13 -21.19
N ASP A 636 -7.16 -7.21 -21.57
CA ASP A 636 -8.21 -7.84 -20.78
C ASP A 636 -7.76 -9.26 -20.39
N THR A 637 -7.43 -9.41 -19.11
CA THR A 637 -7.03 -10.66 -18.46
C THR A 637 -8.16 -11.22 -17.60
N SER A 638 -9.39 -10.72 -17.73
CA SER A 638 -10.51 -11.13 -16.89
C SER A 638 -10.84 -12.62 -17.02
N VAL A 639 -11.32 -13.20 -15.93
CA VAL A 639 -11.77 -14.59 -15.86
C VAL A 639 -13.23 -14.65 -15.43
N PRO A 640 -13.95 -15.74 -15.75
CA PRO A 640 -15.31 -15.93 -15.24
C PRO A 640 -15.33 -15.84 -13.71
N LEU A 641 -16.14 -14.92 -13.18
CA LEU A 641 -16.37 -14.83 -11.74
C LEU A 641 -17.24 -15.99 -11.28
N VAL A 642 -16.94 -16.53 -10.10
CA VAL A 642 -17.66 -17.67 -9.50
C VAL A 642 -18.38 -17.26 -8.22
N TRP A 643 -19.20 -18.17 -7.71
CA TRP A 643 -19.88 -18.02 -6.42
C TRP A 643 -19.69 -19.29 -5.61
N ASP A 644 -19.07 -19.18 -4.44
CA ASP A 644 -18.82 -20.32 -3.56
C ASP A 644 -20.09 -20.82 -2.89
N THR A 645 -20.21 -22.14 -2.71
CA THR A 645 -21.37 -22.72 -2.01
C THR A 645 -21.36 -22.39 -0.52
N ALA A 646 -22.52 -22.60 0.13
CA ALA A 646 -22.61 -22.48 1.58
C ALA A 646 -21.62 -23.43 2.28
N GLU A 647 -21.37 -24.63 1.76
CA GLU A 647 -20.41 -25.56 2.35
C GLU A 647 -18.98 -25.04 2.27
N GLN A 648 -18.57 -24.45 1.15
CA GLN A 648 -17.22 -23.89 0.97
C GLN A 648 -16.95 -22.71 1.90
N THR A 649 -17.98 -21.92 2.21
CA THR A 649 -17.88 -20.68 3.00
C THR A 649 -18.26 -20.85 4.48
N ASN A 650 -18.57 -22.08 4.90
CA ASN A 650 -19.18 -22.38 6.19
C ASN A 650 -20.43 -21.51 6.45
N ASN A 651 -21.39 -21.61 5.53
CA ASN A 651 -22.62 -20.86 5.46
C ASN A 651 -22.37 -19.34 5.48
N TYR A 652 -21.43 -18.87 4.65
CA TYR A 652 -21.01 -17.48 4.51
C TYR A 652 -20.45 -16.85 5.80
N THR A 653 -19.98 -17.70 6.72
CA THR A 653 -19.35 -17.26 7.97
C THR A 653 -17.89 -16.90 7.75
N TRP A 654 -17.18 -17.66 6.90
CA TRP A 654 -15.76 -17.41 6.65
C TRP A 654 -15.54 -16.25 5.69
N TRP A 655 -16.26 -16.20 4.57
CA TRP A 655 -16.23 -15.11 3.60
C TRP A 655 -17.55 -15.02 2.82
N ALA A 656 -17.71 -13.94 2.05
CA ALA A 656 -18.96 -13.61 1.37
C ALA A 656 -19.30 -14.52 0.18
N GLY A 657 -18.28 -15.12 -0.44
CA GLY A 657 -18.41 -16.15 -1.48
C GLY A 657 -18.52 -15.64 -2.92
N TYR A 658 -18.13 -14.39 -3.21
CA TYR A 658 -18.20 -13.79 -4.56
C TYR A 658 -17.02 -12.88 -4.88
#